data_AF-A0A0C3KG81-F1
#
_entry.id   AF-A0A0C3KG81-F1
#
_cell.length_a   1.000
_cell.length_b   1.000
_cell.length_c   1.000
_cell.angle_alpha   90.00
_cell.angle_beta   90.00
_cell.angle_gamma   90.00
#
_symmetry.space_group_name_H-M   'P 1'
#
loop_
_entity.id
_entity.type
_entity.pdbx_description
1 polymer ?
#
loop_
_entity_poly.entity_id
_entity_poly.type
_entity_poly.pdbx_seq_one_letter_code
_entity_poly.pdbx_strand_id
1 'polypeptide(L)'
;MQQNKDRGSAADPSQKSDQECSSILFLYSSKLRTKLEKLAEWRINPSLIDFPENAREFRGGYATVSEAFLASPSSAEGAGNESEHTTDGHPDPDAHNLQSESKPQEPEDDQRGENERSSSDMTDGENDREKDEQNSGRQTSKPKIVAVKKLKIERDTDLERVLGLALRESEFLVKLSHPNIVKLEGFVEDLSAQKVWLIFPWEEYGNLRDYLASGEWEVPERISLINDVTLGLEYLHSREPPVYHGDLKSLNILVSSECRALITDFGSARHLGSDHVGKQAKGNDQNPQPTTDPNAGEEPITLEAIFSATTSTLTLTGSGYTLRWAAPELLQDDKPCLQSDVWALGWIAYEVMTNTIPFHDVKKNAMVINCVIQGHLPSVTEDARMSLIRALCSLMVRCWSMNPDKRPTAEECRKLISWMPMIIPAPSQAIDEDVSQLRHAELLNTLGNMYRKQADYPSALSSFTEALDIYTTHNHNKGQAGTLRNLGDVHRFRSEHTEAAKFYLKALQINADLGDETERALALFGLAETHRLRQEYRETIKLYSECLQIHTNAGNKRERATALWGLAEVHRDLGECSEATNLYSEALQIYTDVGDLRERALTLCGLADVYHLQFEYSEAIILYSEALQIFIDVGDYNERARTLWYLAEMHRSQREYSNAGKLYSEALQIRTEIGDRQGRGTSLWGLAEVHQAVQEYDEATKLYSQAMQIFLDVGDKYWRAETLMSLAGINQEQGRSREAISLYTEASEALEEMGDSRRASRALGNAADIRKTLQEAH
;
A
#
# COMPACT_ATOMS: atom_id res chain seq x y z
N MET A 1 -65.31 -70.15 5.75
CA MET A 1 -65.42 -68.96 4.87
C MET A 1 -66.01 -67.83 5.70
N GLN A 2 -65.40 -66.64 5.61
CA GLN A 2 -65.75 -65.40 6.35
C GLN A 2 -65.64 -65.50 7.88
N GLN A 3 -65.29 -64.48 8.65
CA GLN A 3 -64.65 -63.16 8.50
C GLN A 3 -64.67 -62.67 9.96
N ASN A 4 -63.58 -62.19 10.54
CA ASN A 4 -63.69 -61.37 11.75
C ASN A 4 -62.67 -60.23 11.72
N LYS A 5 -63.24 -59.05 11.99
CA LYS A 5 -62.65 -57.72 11.98
C LYS A 5 -61.64 -57.58 13.13
N ASP A 6 -60.45 -57.08 12.82
CA ASP A 6 -59.60 -56.40 13.80
C ASP A 6 -59.41 -54.94 13.40
N ARG A 7 -59.65 -54.08 14.39
CA ARG A 7 -59.45 -52.63 14.35
C ARG A 7 -57.95 -52.35 14.42
N GLY A 8 -57.39 -51.75 13.36
CA GLY A 8 -56.04 -51.16 13.41
C GLY A 8 -56.08 -49.75 14.00
N SER A 9 -55.31 -49.50 15.06
CA SER A 9 -54.93 -48.15 15.46
C SER A 9 -53.79 -47.67 14.57
N ALA A 10 -54.00 -46.54 13.90
CA ALA A 10 -52.96 -45.85 13.14
C ALA A 10 -51.88 -45.33 14.09
N ALA A 11 -50.64 -45.74 13.87
CA ALA A 11 -49.46 -45.15 14.49
C ALA A 11 -49.08 -43.87 13.74
N ASP A 12 -48.70 -42.86 14.52
CA ASP A 12 -48.39 -41.48 14.15
C ASP A 12 -47.16 -41.38 13.21
N PRO A 13 -47.20 -40.61 12.09
CA PRO A 13 -46.07 -40.46 11.17
C PRO A 13 -44.89 -39.65 11.74
N SER A 14 -45.08 -38.99 12.89
CA SER A 14 -44.11 -38.08 13.52
C SER A 14 -42.86 -38.78 14.07
N GLN A 15 -42.89 -40.10 14.29
CA GLN A 15 -41.73 -40.84 14.82
C GLN A 15 -40.79 -41.42 13.75
N LYS A 16 -41.12 -41.33 12.45
CA LYS A 16 -40.23 -41.81 11.38
C LYS A 16 -39.20 -40.78 10.91
N SER A 17 -39.48 -39.48 11.02
CA SER A 17 -38.54 -38.42 10.60
C SER A 17 -37.36 -38.25 11.56
N ASP A 18 -37.59 -38.38 12.87
CA ASP A 18 -36.53 -38.25 13.88
C ASP A 18 -35.60 -39.48 13.91
N GLN A 19 -36.12 -40.64 13.53
CA GLN A 19 -35.35 -41.89 13.48
C GLN A 19 -34.50 -41.98 12.20
N GLU A 20 -34.95 -41.41 11.06
CA GLU A 20 -34.16 -41.29 9.84
C GLU A 20 -33.03 -40.24 9.95
N CYS A 21 -33.29 -39.12 10.64
CA CYS A 21 -32.30 -38.07 10.90
C CYS A 21 -31.16 -38.56 11.83
N SER A 22 -31.48 -39.45 12.79
CA SER A 22 -30.51 -40.08 13.69
C SER A 22 -29.60 -41.10 12.98
N SER A 23 -30.08 -41.77 11.92
CA SER A 23 -29.31 -42.77 11.16
C SER A 23 -28.29 -42.19 10.16
N ILE A 24 -28.45 -40.94 9.71
CA ILE A 24 -27.47 -40.30 8.79
C ILE A 24 -26.25 -39.77 9.57
N LEU A 25 -26.41 -39.40 10.84
CA LEU A 25 -25.31 -38.96 11.72
C LEU A 25 -24.31 -40.07 12.08
N PHE A 26 -24.63 -41.34 11.84
CA PHE A 26 -23.75 -42.48 12.12
C PHE A 26 -22.71 -42.77 11.02
N LEU A 27 -22.78 -42.09 9.88
CA LEU A 27 -21.96 -42.36 8.69
C LEU A 27 -20.59 -41.67 8.67
N TYR A 28 -20.32 -40.72 9.57
CA TYR A 28 -19.10 -39.89 9.49
C TYR A 28 -18.08 -40.20 10.57
N SER A 29 -16.80 -39.98 10.23
CA SER A 29 -15.73 -39.97 11.22
C SER A 29 -16.07 -39.00 12.36
N SER A 30 -15.74 -39.40 13.60
CA SER A 30 -15.95 -38.56 14.79
C SER A 30 -15.35 -37.16 14.62
N LYS A 31 -14.24 -37.07 13.87
CA LYS A 31 -13.55 -35.83 13.54
C LYS A 31 -14.42 -34.82 12.79
N LEU A 32 -15.21 -35.24 11.79
CA LEU A 32 -16.09 -34.34 11.03
C LEU A 32 -17.25 -33.82 11.87
N ARG A 33 -17.84 -34.69 12.71
CA ARG A 33 -18.92 -34.29 13.63
C ARG A 33 -18.50 -33.19 14.58
N THR A 34 -17.34 -33.33 15.22
CA THR A 34 -16.79 -32.29 16.11
C THR A 34 -16.54 -30.96 15.38
N LYS A 35 -16.17 -30.99 14.09
CA LYS A 35 -16.00 -29.75 13.30
C LYS A 35 -17.33 -29.06 13.01
N LEU A 36 -18.36 -29.83 12.69
CA LEU A 36 -19.70 -29.33 12.44
C LEU A 36 -20.33 -28.69 13.68
N GLU A 37 -20.14 -29.31 14.85
CA GLU A 37 -20.60 -28.76 16.13
C GLU A 37 -19.97 -27.39 16.42
N LYS A 38 -18.69 -27.21 16.11
CA LYS A 38 -18.01 -25.91 16.27
C LYS A 38 -18.56 -24.81 15.37
N LEU A 39 -19.18 -25.18 14.26
CA LEU A 39 -19.77 -24.25 13.32
C LEU A 39 -21.28 -24.06 13.55
N ALA A 40 -21.89 -24.73 14.54
CA ALA A 40 -23.35 -24.78 14.69
C ALA A 40 -24.03 -23.39 14.72
N GLU A 41 -23.38 -22.37 15.28
CA GLU A 41 -23.90 -20.98 15.34
C GLU A 41 -24.02 -20.31 13.95
N TRP A 42 -23.29 -20.80 12.96
CA TRP A 42 -23.30 -20.32 11.57
C TRP A 42 -24.23 -21.13 10.66
N ARG A 43 -25.00 -22.08 11.20
CA ARG A 43 -25.96 -22.87 10.41
C ARG A 43 -27.13 -22.03 9.96
N ILE A 44 -27.40 -22.04 8.66
CA ILE A 44 -28.56 -21.40 8.05
C ILE A 44 -29.54 -22.49 7.59
N ASN A 45 -30.82 -22.32 7.92
CA ASN A 45 -31.86 -23.19 7.38
C ASN A 45 -32.02 -22.90 5.87
N PRO A 46 -31.91 -23.91 4.98
CA PRO A 46 -32.03 -23.69 3.54
C PRO A 46 -33.34 -23.00 3.11
N SER A 47 -34.42 -23.09 3.90
CA SER A 47 -35.68 -22.40 3.62
C SER A 47 -35.63 -20.88 3.75
N LEU A 48 -34.58 -20.33 4.37
CA LEU A 48 -34.36 -18.89 4.52
C LEU A 48 -33.64 -18.28 3.30
N ILE A 49 -33.25 -19.11 2.33
CA ILE A 49 -32.53 -18.71 1.13
C ILE A 49 -33.48 -18.80 -0.06
N ASP A 50 -33.77 -17.66 -0.67
CA ASP A 50 -34.59 -17.56 -1.87
C ASP A 50 -33.75 -17.23 -3.10
N PHE A 51 -33.95 -17.95 -4.19
CA PHE A 51 -33.21 -17.77 -5.44
C PHE A 51 -34.12 -17.09 -6.47
N PRO A 52 -33.84 -15.84 -6.89
CA PRO A 52 -34.66 -15.16 -7.88
C PRO A 52 -34.63 -15.86 -9.24
N GLU A 53 -35.71 -15.73 -10.02
CA GLU A 53 -35.83 -16.38 -11.35
C GLU A 53 -34.70 -15.99 -12.33
N ASN A 54 -34.12 -14.79 -12.17
CA ASN A 54 -33.01 -14.28 -12.96
C ASN A 54 -31.68 -14.20 -12.16
N ALA A 55 -31.50 -15.07 -11.16
CA ALA A 55 -30.28 -15.09 -10.35
C ALA A 55 -29.01 -15.22 -11.21
N ARG A 56 -28.04 -14.33 -10.98
CA ARG A 56 -26.71 -14.49 -11.59
C ARG A 56 -26.06 -15.77 -11.07
N GLU A 57 -25.57 -16.60 -11.98
CA GLU A 57 -24.95 -17.89 -11.66
C GLU A 57 -23.57 -18.03 -12.34
N PHE A 58 -22.57 -18.36 -11.56
CA PHE A 58 -21.20 -18.61 -12.00
C PHE A 58 -20.82 -20.06 -11.76
N ARG A 59 -20.50 -20.80 -12.82
CA ARG A 59 -20.16 -22.23 -12.76
C ARG A 59 -18.64 -22.40 -12.77
N GLY A 60 -18.09 -22.89 -11.67
CA GLY A 60 -16.70 -23.34 -11.56
C GLY A 60 -16.56 -24.85 -11.75
N GLY A 61 -15.33 -25.36 -11.64
CA GLY A 61 -15.04 -26.80 -11.72
C GLY A 61 -15.80 -27.59 -10.65
N TYR A 62 -15.63 -27.20 -9.38
CA TYR A 62 -16.13 -27.94 -8.21
C TYR A 62 -17.28 -27.29 -7.45
N ALA A 63 -17.67 -26.06 -7.82
CA ALA A 63 -18.73 -25.33 -7.17
C ALA A 63 -19.48 -24.46 -8.18
N THR A 64 -20.72 -24.14 -7.85
CA THR A 64 -21.52 -23.15 -8.55
C THR A 64 -21.89 -22.05 -7.56
N VAL A 65 -21.62 -20.79 -7.89
CA VAL A 65 -21.99 -19.64 -7.07
C VAL A 65 -23.25 -19.01 -7.65
N SER A 66 -24.28 -18.84 -6.84
CA SER A 66 -25.55 -18.20 -7.25
C SER A 66 -25.88 -17.01 -6.36
N GLU A 67 -26.41 -15.94 -6.96
CA GLU A 67 -27.04 -14.82 -6.25
C GLU A 67 -28.33 -15.30 -5.56
N ALA A 68 -28.54 -14.92 -4.31
CA ALA A 68 -29.74 -15.27 -3.54
C ALA A 68 -30.10 -14.18 -2.52
N PHE A 69 -31.31 -14.28 -1.99
CA PHE A 69 -31.80 -13.46 -0.89
C PHE A 69 -31.82 -14.28 0.40
N LEU A 70 -31.21 -13.75 1.46
CA LEU A 70 -31.23 -14.32 2.80
C LEU A 70 -32.22 -13.55 3.68
N ALA A 71 -33.24 -14.26 4.19
CA ALA A 71 -34.23 -13.69 5.11
C ALA A 71 -33.66 -13.50 6.53
N SER A 72 -34.05 -12.41 7.20
CA SER A 72 -33.68 -12.16 8.59
C SER A 72 -34.32 -13.19 9.54
N PRO A 73 -33.63 -13.63 10.61
CA PRO A 73 -34.15 -14.63 11.55
C PRO A 73 -35.49 -14.27 12.25
N SER A 74 -35.92 -13.00 12.21
CA SER A 74 -37.12 -12.49 12.87
C SER A 74 -38.43 -12.63 12.06
N SER A 75 -38.40 -13.13 10.83
CA SER A 75 -39.60 -13.25 9.97
C SER A 75 -40.22 -14.66 9.93
N ALA A 76 -39.63 -15.65 10.61
CA ALA A 76 -40.09 -17.05 10.55
C ALA A 76 -41.07 -17.47 11.67
N GLU A 77 -41.37 -16.60 12.64
CA GLU A 77 -42.39 -16.85 13.67
C GLU A 77 -43.63 -15.97 13.41
N GLY A 78 -44.44 -16.34 12.41
CA GLY A 78 -45.61 -15.54 12.08
C GLY A 78 -46.50 -16.09 10.97
N ALA A 79 -46.59 -17.41 10.82
CA ALA A 79 -47.57 -18.03 9.93
C ALA A 79 -48.34 -19.08 10.72
N GLY A 80 -49.39 -18.65 11.42
CA GLY A 80 -50.24 -19.54 12.22
C GLY A 80 -51.41 -18.82 12.86
N ASN A 81 -52.45 -18.56 12.06
CA ASN A 81 -53.88 -18.61 12.39
C ASN A 81 -54.66 -17.49 11.68
N GLU A 82 -55.31 -17.87 10.58
CA GLU A 82 -56.55 -17.24 10.14
C GLU A 82 -57.68 -17.68 11.08
N SER A 83 -58.45 -16.73 11.61
CA SER A 83 -59.87 -16.96 11.92
C SER A 83 -60.65 -15.66 11.85
N GLU A 84 -61.71 -15.72 11.08
CA GLU A 84 -62.74 -14.72 10.79
C GLU A 84 -63.33 -14.04 12.04
N HIS A 85 -63.64 -12.74 11.95
CA HIS A 85 -64.99 -12.26 12.25
C HIS A 85 -65.26 -10.84 11.72
N THR A 86 -66.34 -10.78 10.95
CA THR A 86 -67.12 -9.65 10.43
C THR A 86 -67.75 -8.79 11.53
N THR A 87 -67.92 -7.48 11.30
CA THR A 87 -69.23 -6.79 11.11
C THR A 87 -69.10 -5.28 10.91
N ASP A 88 -69.61 -4.82 9.76
CA ASP A 88 -70.42 -3.64 9.41
C ASP A 88 -70.43 -2.34 10.23
N GLY A 89 -70.42 -1.22 9.47
CA GLY A 89 -70.95 0.08 9.92
C GLY A 89 -70.52 1.30 9.06
N HIS A 90 -71.02 1.41 7.83
CA HIS A 90 -71.05 2.65 7.01
C HIS A 90 -72.29 3.52 7.38
N PRO A 91 -72.54 4.73 6.81
CA PRO A 91 -71.66 5.75 6.17
C PRO A 91 -71.99 7.23 6.53
N ASP A 92 -71.04 8.16 6.30
CA ASP A 92 -71.05 9.51 5.65
C ASP A 92 -72.25 10.52 5.80
N PRO A 93 -72.22 11.80 5.34
CA PRO A 93 -71.19 12.58 4.61
C PRO A 93 -71.08 14.11 4.95
N ASP A 94 -70.33 14.83 4.08
CA ASP A 94 -70.40 16.27 3.70
C ASP A 94 -69.48 17.27 4.46
N ALA A 95 -68.83 18.28 3.84
CA ALA A 95 -68.58 18.67 2.44
C ALA A 95 -67.58 19.86 2.39
N HIS A 96 -66.99 20.07 1.19
CA HIS A 96 -66.53 21.32 0.56
C HIS A 96 -65.38 22.20 1.13
N ASN A 97 -64.22 22.10 0.46
CA ASN A 97 -63.65 23.06 -0.51
C ASN A 97 -63.66 24.59 -0.19
N LEU A 98 -62.49 25.25 -0.16
CA LEU A 98 -62.07 26.32 -1.11
C LEU A 98 -60.79 27.08 -0.69
N GLN A 99 -60.06 27.50 -1.73
CA GLN A 99 -58.79 28.25 -1.78
C GLN A 99 -58.95 29.77 -1.54
N SER A 100 -57.85 30.45 -1.16
CA SER A 100 -57.32 31.72 -1.75
C SER A 100 -56.34 32.38 -0.74
N GLU A 101 -55.04 32.57 -1.06
CA GLU A 101 -54.43 33.84 -1.54
C GLU A 101 -54.71 35.07 -0.64
N SER A 102 -53.82 35.99 -0.26
CA SER A 102 -52.44 36.33 -0.62
C SER A 102 -51.95 37.52 0.25
N LYS A 103 -50.65 37.52 0.65
CA LYS A 103 -49.69 38.67 0.81
C LYS A 103 -50.04 39.91 1.70
N PRO A 104 -49.11 40.88 1.94
CA PRO A 104 -47.85 40.82 2.71
C PRO A 104 -47.66 42.08 3.64
N GLN A 105 -46.64 42.14 4.51
CA GLN A 105 -45.94 43.39 4.89
C GLN A 105 -44.85 43.17 5.98
N GLU A 106 -43.61 43.55 5.64
CA GLU A 106 -42.51 43.97 6.57
C GLU A 106 -42.66 45.49 6.87
N PRO A 107 -41.74 46.23 7.55
CA PRO A 107 -40.56 45.88 8.39
C PRO A 107 -40.49 46.68 9.73
N GLU A 108 -39.44 46.47 10.55
CA GLU A 108 -38.48 47.51 11.04
C GLU A 108 -37.77 47.13 12.36
N ASP A 109 -36.43 47.21 12.33
CA ASP A 109 -35.39 47.65 13.29
C ASP A 109 -35.71 47.69 14.82
N ASP A 110 -34.81 47.39 15.77
CA ASP A 110 -33.51 48.04 15.98
C ASP A 110 -32.82 47.50 17.27
N GLN A 111 -31.48 47.53 17.24
CA GLN A 111 -30.51 47.78 18.33
C GLN A 111 -30.29 46.89 19.59
N ARG A 112 -29.05 46.37 19.63
CA ARG A 112 -27.96 46.50 20.64
C ARG A 112 -28.18 46.14 22.12
N GLY A 113 -27.24 45.31 22.63
CA GLY A 113 -26.84 45.32 24.04
C GLY A 113 -25.80 44.25 24.40
N GLU A 114 -24.53 44.65 24.48
CA GLU A 114 -23.42 43.88 25.08
C GLU A 114 -23.59 43.76 26.61
N ASN A 115 -23.18 42.64 27.22
CA ASN A 115 -22.32 42.68 28.43
C ASN A 115 -21.75 41.31 28.84
N GLU A 116 -20.49 41.38 29.25
CA GLU A 116 -19.63 40.34 29.79
C GLU A 116 -20.00 39.91 31.24
N ARG A 117 -19.73 38.65 31.62
CA ARG A 117 -18.70 38.22 32.62
C ARG A 117 -19.03 36.93 33.40
N SER A 118 -17.98 36.10 33.44
CA SER A 118 -17.42 35.30 34.56
C SER A 118 -18.04 33.98 35.02
N SER A 119 -17.18 32.95 34.88
CA SER A 119 -16.81 31.87 35.83
C SER A 119 -17.81 30.76 36.14
N SER A 120 -17.47 29.50 35.84
CA SER A 120 -16.66 28.62 36.71
C SER A 120 -16.69 27.15 36.25
N ASP A 121 -15.55 26.49 36.43
CA ASP A 121 -15.33 25.07 36.77
C ASP A 121 -15.71 23.89 35.84
N MET A 122 -14.64 23.11 35.56
CA MET A 122 -14.48 21.66 35.73
C MET A 122 -14.98 20.66 34.65
N THR A 123 -13.98 20.03 34.03
CA THR A 123 -13.80 18.58 33.76
C THR A 123 -14.73 17.81 32.80
N ASP A 124 -14.09 16.87 32.10
CA ASP A 124 -14.61 15.75 31.30
C ASP A 124 -15.03 16.13 29.86
N GLY A 125 -14.56 15.48 28.79
CA GLY A 125 -14.34 14.06 28.59
C GLY A 125 -15.37 13.57 27.57
N GLU A 126 -15.27 14.00 26.31
CA GLU A 126 -16.25 13.69 25.27
C GLU A 126 -16.03 12.27 24.71
N ASN A 127 -16.82 11.34 25.24
CA ASN A 127 -17.31 10.16 24.56
C ASN A 127 -18.56 10.56 23.76
N ASP A 128 -18.47 10.65 22.44
CA ASP A 128 -19.66 10.74 21.59
C ASP A 128 -20.30 9.36 21.42
N ARG A 129 -21.33 9.11 22.23
CA ARG A 129 -22.38 8.14 21.95
C ARG A 129 -23.57 8.92 21.41
N GLU A 130 -23.79 8.87 20.10
CA GLU A 130 -25.05 9.27 19.49
C GLU A 130 -26.17 8.38 20.04
N LYS A 131 -27.23 9.04 20.52
CA LYS A 131 -28.44 8.42 21.07
C LYS A 131 -29.38 8.10 19.92
N ASP A 132 -29.74 6.82 19.81
CA ASP A 132 -30.89 6.36 19.05
C ASP A 132 -32.19 6.91 19.68
N GLU A 133 -32.89 7.77 18.93
CA GLU A 133 -34.30 8.04 19.17
C GLU A 133 -35.17 6.94 18.56
N GLN A 134 -35.90 6.26 19.46
CA GLN A 134 -36.89 5.25 19.12
C GLN A 134 -38.03 5.87 18.32
N ASN A 135 -38.20 5.43 17.06
CA ASN A 135 -39.44 5.60 16.34
C ASN A 135 -40.00 4.22 15.97
N SER A 136 -41.07 3.82 16.65
CA SER A 136 -41.79 2.57 16.45
C SER A 136 -42.59 2.61 15.15
N GLY A 137 -41.93 2.26 14.04
CA GLY A 137 -42.53 1.92 12.76
C GLY A 137 -42.04 0.56 12.34
N ARG A 138 -42.97 -0.36 12.01
CA ARG A 138 -42.72 -1.75 11.63
C ARG A 138 -41.89 -1.81 10.33
N GLN A 139 -40.57 -1.71 10.43
CA GLN A 139 -39.64 -1.95 9.32
C GLN A 139 -39.52 -3.44 9.09
N THR A 140 -40.19 -3.94 8.05
CA THR A 140 -39.82 -5.22 7.45
C THR A 140 -38.37 -5.09 6.96
N SER A 141 -37.43 -5.76 7.63
CA SER A 141 -36.03 -5.79 7.21
C SER A 141 -35.93 -6.29 5.77
N LYS A 142 -35.40 -5.48 4.86
CA LYS A 142 -35.15 -5.91 3.48
C LYS A 142 -34.26 -7.18 3.49
N PRO A 143 -34.55 -8.19 2.65
CA PRO A 143 -33.71 -9.39 2.58
C PRO A 143 -32.30 -9.02 2.13
N LYS A 144 -31.29 -9.68 2.72
CA LYS A 144 -29.87 -9.45 2.42
C LYS A 144 -29.47 -10.21 1.16
N ILE A 145 -28.81 -9.55 0.21
CA ILE A 145 -28.29 -10.21 -1.00
C ILE A 145 -27.01 -10.97 -0.63
N VAL A 146 -26.94 -12.25 -0.98
CA VAL A 146 -25.84 -13.15 -0.65
C VAL A 146 -25.40 -13.97 -1.86
N ALA A 147 -24.14 -14.41 -1.84
CA ALA A 147 -23.58 -15.40 -2.74
C ALA A 147 -23.64 -16.79 -2.08
N VAL A 148 -24.26 -17.76 -2.78
CA VAL A 148 -24.35 -19.14 -2.32
C VAL A 148 -23.39 -20.01 -3.13
N LYS A 149 -22.25 -20.40 -2.53
CA LYS A 149 -21.29 -21.34 -3.11
C LYS A 149 -21.78 -22.76 -2.89
N LYS A 150 -22.42 -23.33 -3.92
CA LYS A 150 -22.95 -24.69 -3.94
C LYS A 150 -21.86 -25.66 -4.37
N LEU A 151 -21.38 -26.52 -3.47
CA LEU A 151 -20.36 -27.50 -3.81
C LEU A 151 -20.99 -28.64 -4.63
N LYS A 152 -20.33 -29.05 -5.72
CA LYS A 152 -20.80 -30.15 -6.57
C LYS A 152 -20.46 -31.49 -5.92
N ILE A 153 -21.46 -32.36 -5.84
CA ILE A 153 -21.33 -33.75 -5.40
C ILE A 153 -21.69 -34.62 -6.61
N GLU A 154 -20.68 -35.23 -7.24
CA GLU A 154 -20.88 -36.04 -8.46
C GLU A 154 -21.24 -37.49 -8.14
N ARG A 155 -20.74 -38.01 -7.01
CA ARG A 155 -21.02 -39.36 -6.49
C ARG A 155 -21.19 -39.28 -4.98
N ASP A 156 -22.01 -40.16 -4.40
CA ASP A 156 -22.23 -40.22 -2.95
C ASP A 156 -20.93 -40.46 -2.15
N THR A 157 -19.93 -41.12 -2.76
CA THR A 157 -18.60 -41.34 -2.17
C THR A 157 -17.77 -40.06 -2.03
N ASP A 158 -18.10 -38.99 -2.75
CA ASP A 158 -17.40 -37.70 -2.66
C ASP A 158 -17.92 -36.80 -1.55
N LEU A 159 -19.07 -37.13 -0.94
CA LEU A 159 -19.73 -36.28 0.05
C LEU A 159 -18.81 -35.97 1.26
N GLU A 160 -18.11 -36.97 1.80
CA GLU A 160 -17.19 -36.77 2.93
C GLU A 160 -16.01 -35.87 2.57
N ARG A 161 -15.48 -36.00 1.35
CA ARG A 161 -14.40 -35.16 0.82
C ARG A 161 -14.87 -33.72 0.62
N VAL A 162 -16.02 -33.53 -0.03
CA VAL A 162 -16.62 -32.22 -0.31
C VAL A 162 -16.98 -31.50 0.98
N LEU A 163 -17.61 -32.20 1.93
CA LEU A 163 -17.90 -31.66 3.26
C LEU A 163 -16.62 -31.32 4.02
N GLY A 164 -15.59 -32.17 3.96
CA GLY A 164 -14.29 -31.90 4.56
C GLY A 164 -13.58 -30.67 3.98
N LEU A 165 -13.78 -30.35 2.70
CA LEU A 165 -13.29 -29.12 2.07
C LEU A 165 -14.10 -27.89 2.53
N ALA A 166 -15.44 -28.00 2.53
CA ALA A 166 -16.33 -26.94 2.99
C ALA A 166 -16.02 -26.51 4.43
N LEU A 167 -15.92 -27.49 5.33
CA LEU A 167 -15.65 -27.24 6.74
C LEU A 167 -14.27 -26.66 6.97
N ARG A 168 -13.29 -27.05 6.16
CA ARG A 168 -11.95 -26.47 6.25
C ARG A 168 -11.99 -24.98 5.88
N GLU A 169 -12.64 -24.63 4.78
CA GLU A 169 -12.81 -23.24 4.36
C GLU A 169 -13.55 -22.43 5.44
N SER A 170 -14.65 -22.96 5.97
CA SER A 170 -15.41 -22.33 7.06
C SER A 170 -14.61 -22.14 8.35
N GLU A 171 -13.82 -23.13 8.77
CA GLU A 171 -13.02 -23.07 10.00
C GLU A 171 -11.98 -21.94 10.01
N PHE A 172 -11.45 -21.58 8.83
CA PHE A 172 -10.61 -20.39 8.69
C PHE A 172 -11.46 -19.13 8.78
N LEU A 173 -12.48 -19.03 7.93
CA LEU A 173 -13.25 -17.81 7.76
C LEU A 173 -13.97 -17.35 9.05
N VAL A 174 -14.43 -18.26 9.91
CA VAL A 174 -15.06 -17.87 11.18
C VAL A 174 -14.09 -17.24 12.19
N LYS A 175 -12.78 -17.42 12.00
CA LYS A 175 -11.73 -16.85 12.87
C LYS A 175 -11.05 -15.62 12.28
N LEU A 176 -11.30 -15.33 11.02
CA LEU A 176 -10.68 -14.23 10.29
C LEU A 176 -11.66 -13.06 10.23
N SER A 177 -11.16 -11.86 10.51
CA SER A 177 -11.93 -10.62 10.44
C SER A 177 -11.01 -9.50 10.00
N HIS A 178 -11.12 -9.10 8.73
CA HIS A 178 -10.30 -8.07 8.13
C HIS A 178 -11.04 -7.49 6.90
N PRO A 179 -10.94 -6.18 6.61
CA PRO A 179 -11.65 -5.55 5.48
C PRO A 179 -11.34 -6.15 4.11
N ASN A 180 -10.16 -6.75 3.94
CA ASN A 180 -9.71 -7.37 2.68
C ASN A 180 -9.80 -8.90 2.67
N ILE A 181 -10.57 -9.50 3.58
CA ILE A 181 -10.84 -10.95 3.62
C ILE A 181 -12.35 -11.16 3.56
N VAL A 182 -12.82 -12.05 2.70
CA VAL A 182 -14.26 -12.33 2.59
C VAL A 182 -14.81 -12.83 3.93
N LYS A 183 -16.03 -12.40 4.30
CA LYS A 183 -16.71 -12.85 5.51
C LYS A 183 -17.60 -14.06 5.22
N LEU A 184 -17.58 -15.07 6.10
CA LEU A 184 -18.58 -16.14 6.08
C LEU A 184 -19.86 -15.66 6.78
N GLU A 185 -20.97 -15.62 6.06
CA GLU A 185 -22.29 -15.29 6.61
C GLU A 185 -22.96 -16.52 7.24
N GLY A 186 -22.71 -17.69 6.66
CA GLY A 186 -23.14 -18.95 7.25
C GLY A 186 -22.87 -20.14 6.34
N PHE A 187 -23.33 -21.30 6.77
CA PHE A 187 -23.27 -22.52 5.97
C PHE A 187 -24.59 -23.29 6.05
N VAL A 188 -24.88 -24.01 4.98
CA VAL A 188 -26.03 -24.91 4.89
C VAL A 188 -25.52 -26.32 4.72
N GLU A 189 -26.03 -27.21 5.57
CA GLU A 189 -25.78 -28.64 5.52
C GLU A 189 -27.13 -29.37 5.56
N ASP A 190 -27.58 -29.85 4.40
CA ASP A 190 -28.72 -30.77 4.27
C ASP A 190 -28.25 -31.97 3.45
N LEU A 191 -27.72 -32.95 4.18
CA LEU A 191 -27.08 -34.14 3.61
C LEU A 191 -28.11 -35.08 2.96
N SER A 192 -29.35 -35.12 3.46
CA SER A 192 -30.46 -35.85 2.83
C SER A 192 -30.74 -35.34 1.42
N ALA A 193 -30.59 -34.04 1.19
CA ALA A 193 -30.74 -33.43 -0.13
C ALA A 193 -29.41 -33.19 -0.85
N GLN A 194 -28.29 -33.72 -0.34
CA GLN A 194 -26.93 -33.51 -0.86
C GLN A 194 -26.57 -32.02 -1.04
N LYS A 195 -26.95 -31.18 -0.09
CA LYS A 195 -26.67 -29.73 -0.08
C LYS A 195 -25.57 -29.41 0.92
N VAL A 196 -24.42 -29.01 0.40
CA VAL A 196 -23.34 -28.39 1.18
C VAL A 196 -23.06 -27.02 0.57
N TRP A 197 -23.56 -25.97 1.21
CA TRP A 197 -23.44 -24.60 0.71
C TRP A 197 -22.71 -23.70 1.70
N LEU A 198 -21.87 -22.83 1.17
CA LEU A 198 -21.26 -21.73 1.92
C LEU A 198 -21.90 -20.42 1.49
N ILE A 199 -22.25 -19.58 2.46
CA ILE A 199 -22.97 -18.33 2.24
C ILE A 199 -22.03 -17.15 2.53
N PHE A 200 -21.91 -16.26 1.56
CA PHE A 200 -21.04 -15.09 1.59
C PHE A 200 -21.85 -13.83 1.22
N PRO A 201 -21.36 -12.62 1.53
CA PRO A 201 -21.88 -11.41 0.90
C PRO A 201 -21.78 -11.51 -0.62
N TRP A 202 -22.76 -10.93 -1.33
CA TRP A 202 -22.68 -10.81 -2.78
C TRP A 202 -21.79 -9.63 -3.16
N GLU A 203 -20.65 -9.91 -3.78
CA GLU A 203 -19.73 -8.87 -4.25
C GLU A 203 -20.10 -8.45 -5.68
N GLU A 204 -20.53 -7.19 -5.84
CA GLU A 204 -21.18 -6.66 -7.03
C GLU A 204 -20.33 -6.78 -8.31
N TYR A 205 -19.03 -6.55 -8.18
CA TYR A 205 -18.11 -6.49 -9.31
C TYR A 205 -17.39 -7.81 -9.59
N GLY A 206 -17.73 -8.88 -8.87
CA GLY A 206 -17.19 -10.22 -9.11
C GLY A 206 -15.71 -10.32 -8.77
N ASN A 207 -14.93 -11.02 -9.60
CA ASN A 207 -13.50 -11.23 -9.36
C ASN A 207 -12.64 -10.11 -9.99
N LEU A 208 -11.44 -9.92 -9.43
CA LEU A 208 -10.51 -8.86 -9.80
C LEU A 208 -10.14 -8.87 -11.28
N ARG A 209 -9.97 -10.05 -11.88
CA ARG A 209 -9.62 -10.16 -13.31
C ARG A 209 -10.73 -9.60 -14.20
N ASP A 210 -11.97 -10.00 -13.95
CA ASP A 210 -13.11 -9.55 -14.74
C ASP A 210 -13.40 -8.06 -14.50
N TYR A 211 -13.20 -7.58 -13.27
CA TYR A 211 -13.29 -6.16 -12.93
C TYR A 211 -12.26 -5.30 -13.68
N LEU A 212 -11.01 -5.76 -13.76
CA LEU A 212 -9.98 -5.07 -14.54
C LEU A 212 -10.29 -5.04 -16.03
N ALA A 213 -10.98 -6.06 -16.54
CA ALA A 213 -11.42 -6.14 -17.93
C ALA A 213 -12.68 -5.30 -18.23
N SER A 214 -13.42 -4.85 -17.20
CA SER A 214 -14.66 -4.08 -17.40
C SER A 214 -14.43 -2.61 -17.72
N GLY A 215 -13.21 -2.08 -17.57
CA GLY A 215 -12.91 -0.68 -17.80
C GLY A 215 -11.42 -0.38 -17.92
N GLU A 216 -11.10 0.86 -18.32
CA GLU A 216 -9.74 1.38 -18.30
C GLU A 216 -9.51 2.07 -16.96
N TRP A 217 -8.64 1.46 -16.14
CA TRP A 217 -8.26 1.98 -14.83
C TRP A 217 -6.90 2.66 -14.87
N GLU A 218 -6.79 3.78 -14.19
CA GLU A 218 -5.54 4.52 -14.05
C GLU A 218 -4.59 3.83 -13.05
N VAL A 219 -3.32 4.21 -13.11
CA VAL A 219 -2.27 3.61 -12.29
C VAL A 219 -2.56 3.68 -10.79
N PRO A 220 -2.97 4.82 -10.18
CA PRO A 220 -3.29 4.88 -8.75
C PRO A 220 -4.43 3.95 -8.31
N GLU A 221 -5.41 3.72 -9.19
CA GLU A 221 -6.54 2.82 -8.95
C GLU A 221 -6.08 1.36 -8.91
N ARG A 222 -5.20 0.99 -9.83
CA ARG A 222 -4.58 -0.34 -9.88
C ARG A 222 -3.73 -0.62 -8.65
N ILE A 223 -2.92 0.34 -8.22
CA ILE A 223 -2.11 0.20 -6.99
C ILE A 223 -3.01 0.00 -5.77
N SER A 224 -4.13 0.71 -5.69
CA SER A 224 -5.11 0.56 -4.59
C SER A 224 -5.58 -0.89 -4.44
N LEU A 225 -5.93 -1.54 -5.56
CA LEU A 225 -6.35 -2.95 -5.58
C LEU A 225 -5.22 -3.90 -5.17
N ILE A 226 -3.98 -3.65 -5.60
CA ILE A 226 -2.80 -4.44 -5.20
C ILE A 226 -2.54 -4.30 -3.69
N ASN A 227 -2.66 -3.07 -3.17
CA ASN A 227 -2.47 -2.78 -1.76
C ASN A 227 -3.53 -3.48 -0.89
N ASP A 228 -4.78 -3.49 -1.32
CA ASP A 228 -5.85 -4.23 -0.65
C ASP A 228 -5.56 -5.73 -0.54
N VAL A 229 -5.10 -6.36 -1.62
CA VAL A 229 -4.67 -7.78 -1.59
C VAL A 229 -3.48 -7.97 -0.64
N THR A 230 -2.52 -7.02 -0.65
CA THR A 230 -1.33 -7.07 0.20
C THR A 230 -1.69 -6.96 1.69
N LEU A 231 -2.61 -6.07 2.06
CA LEU A 231 -3.12 -5.93 3.43
C LEU A 231 -3.84 -7.19 3.91
N GLY A 232 -4.68 -7.79 3.06
CA GLY A 232 -5.31 -9.08 3.36
C GLY A 232 -4.27 -10.18 3.60
N LEU A 233 -3.22 -10.23 2.77
CA LEU A 233 -2.18 -11.24 2.89
C LEU A 233 -1.31 -11.06 4.15
N GLU A 234 -0.91 -9.82 4.46
CA GLU A 234 -0.20 -9.47 5.70
C GLU A 234 -1.01 -9.85 6.95
N TYR A 235 -2.32 -9.62 6.93
CA TYR A 235 -3.20 -10.07 7.99
C TYR A 235 -3.16 -11.59 8.18
N LEU A 236 -3.22 -12.38 7.10
CA LEU A 236 -3.13 -13.85 7.18
C LEU A 236 -1.76 -14.31 7.71
N HIS A 237 -0.68 -13.71 7.23
CA HIS A 237 0.69 -14.08 7.58
C HIS A 237 1.04 -13.68 9.03
N SER A 238 0.40 -12.63 9.57
CA SER A 238 0.55 -12.20 10.96
C SER A 238 -0.31 -12.96 11.98
N ARG A 239 -1.13 -13.93 11.55
CA ARG A 239 -1.91 -14.75 12.49
C ARG A 239 -0.99 -15.62 13.33
N GLU A 240 -1.48 -16.05 14.50
CA GLU A 240 -0.78 -17.00 15.35
C GLU A 240 -1.62 -18.28 15.54
N PRO A 241 -1.20 -19.43 14.97
CA PRO A 241 -0.07 -19.62 14.06
C PRO A 241 -0.32 -19.03 12.65
N PRO A 242 0.75 -18.62 11.92
CA PRO A 242 0.64 -17.98 10.60
C PRO A 242 -0.19 -18.80 9.62
N VAL A 243 -0.96 -18.12 8.77
CA VAL A 243 -1.81 -18.76 7.76
C VAL A 243 -1.28 -18.43 6.37
N TYR A 244 -1.06 -19.46 5.54
CA TYR A 244 -0.90 -19.27 4.10
C TYR A 244 -2.19 -19.66 3.36
N HIS A 245 -2.49 -18.95 2.27
CA HIS A 245 -3.67 -19.16 1.46
C HIS A 245 -3.52 -20.40 0.55
N GLY A 246 -2.38 -20.55 -0.13
CA GLY A 246 -2.01 -21.76 -0.89
C GLY A 246 -2.55 -21.84 -2.32
N ASP A 247 -3.57 -21.06 -2.70
CA ASP A 247 -4.02 -20.91 -4.10
C ASP A 247 -4.41 -19.46 -4.41
N LEU A 248 -3.52 -18.51 -4.09
CA LEU A 248 -3.77 -17.09 -4.32
C LEU A 248 -3.64 -16.78 -5.83
N LYS A 249 -4.65 -16.10 -6.41
CA LYS A 249 -4.71 -15.70 -7.83
C LYS A 249 -5.80 -14.64 -8.01
N SER A 250 -5.78 -13.89 -9.11
CA SER A 250 -6.77 -12.83 -9.41
C SER A 250 -8.23 -13.31 -9.39
N LEU A 251 -8.48 -14.57 -9.77
CA LEU A 251 -9.81 -15.20 -9.72
C LEU A 251 -10.32 -15.45 -8.29
N ASN A 252 -9.41 -15.55 -7.31
CA ASN A 252 -9.71 -15.73 -5.89
C ASN A 252 -9.61 -14.40 -5.13
N ILE A 253 -9.63 -13.27 -5.86
CA ILE A 253 -9.79 -11.93 -5.31
C ILE A 253 -11.14 -11.40 -5.79
N LEU A 254 -12.04 -11.05 -4.89
CA LEU A 254 -13.31 -10.40 -5.20
C LEU A 254 -13.16 -8.88 -5.10
N VAL A 255 -14.04 -8.14 -5.79
CA VAL A 255 -14.11 -6.67 -5.71
C VAL A 255 -15.47 -6.28 -5.15
N SER A 256 -15.45 -5.61 -4.00
CA SER A 256 -16.66 -5.23 -3.28
C SER A 256 -17.40 -4.08 -3.93
N SER A 257 -18.64 -3.81 -3.49
CA SER A 257 -19.39 -2.60 -3.92
C SER A 257 -18.66 -1.29 -3.62
N GLU A 258 -17.75 -1.29 -2.64
CA GLU A 258 -16.86 -0.16 -2.32
C GLU A 258 -15.57 -0.16 -3.17
N CYS A 259 -15.50 -1.01 -4.18
CA CYS A 259 -14.35 -1.20 -5.07
C CYS A 259 -13.07 -1.61 -4.33
N ARG A 260 -13.21 -2.38 -3.25
CA ARG A 260 -12.10 -2.90 -2.43
C ARG A 260 -11.83 -4.36 -2.78
N ALA A 261 -10.56 -4.73 -2.82
CA ALA A 261 -10.16 -6.11 -3.12
C ALA A 261 -10.23 -7.00 -1.86
N LEU A 262 -10.80 -8.20 -2.01
CA LEU A 262 -11.10 -9.16 -0.94
C LEU A 262 -10.53 -10.54 -1.30
N ILE A 263 -9.71 -11.13 -0.44
CA ILE A 263 -9.23 -12.51 -0.62
C ILE A 263 -10.38 -13.48 -0.28
N THR A 264 -10.62 -14.47 -1.15
CA THR A 264 -11.62 -15.53 -0.99
C THR A 264 -11.03 -16.91 -1.33
N ASP A 265 -11.84 -17.96 -1.16
CA ASP A 265 -11.53 -19.37 -1.49
C ASP A 265 -10.43 -20.01 -0.62
N PHE A 266 -10.67 -20.05 0.69
CA PHE A 266 -9.76 -20.61 1.70
C PHE A 266 -9.71 -22.15 1.73
N GLY A 267 -10.21 -22.84 0.70
CA GLY A 267 -10.19 -24.31 0.62
C GLY A 267 -8.76 -24.89 0.66
N SER A 268 -7.77 -24.16 0.15
CA SER A 268 -6.35 -24.55 0.17
C SER A 268 -5.59 -24.05 1.41
N ALA A 269 -6.19 -23.20 2.24
CA ALA A 269 -5.48 -22.55 3.34
C ALA A 269 -5.02 -23.52 4.43
N ARG A 270 -3.88 -23.22 5.08
CA ARG A 270 -3.31 -24.00 6.19
C ARG A 270 -2.60 -23.10 7.19
N HIS A 271 -2.46 -23.59 8.42
CA HIS A 271 -1.55 -23.02 9.40
C HIS A 271 -0.14 -23.55 9.20
N LEU A 272 0.85 -22.66 9.26
CA LEU A 272 2.26 -23.00 9.30
C LEU A 272 2.54 -23.88 10.54
N GLY A 273 3.14 -25.05 10.35
CA GLY A 273 3.46 -26.01 11.42
C GLY A 273 2.39 -27.07 11.73
N SER A 274 1.24 -27.08 11.05
CA SER A 274 0.16 -28.07 11.29
C SER A 274 0.46 -29.50 10.81
N ASP A 275 1.60 -29.75 10.16
CA ASP A 275 2.02 -31.07 9.67
C ASP A 275 2.64 -31.99 10.73
N HIS A 276 2.69 -31.58 12.00
CA HIS A 276 3.27 -32.36 13.09
C HIS A 276 2.25 -32.84 14.12
N VAL A 277 1.29 -33.67 13.71
CA VAL A 277 0.67 -34.65 14.62
C VAL A 277 0.47 -35.97 13.86
N GLY A 278 1.49 -36.82 13.87
CA GLY A 278 1.34 -38.22 13.45
C GLY A 278 2.39 -38.79 12.51
N LYS A 279 3.69 -38.59 12.76
CA LYS A 279 4.78 -39.54 12.44
C LYS A 279 6.05 -39.01 13.11
N GLN A 280 6.21 -39.33 14.40
CA GLN A 280 7.50 -39.16 15.06
C GLN A 280 8.51 -40.08 14.37
N ALA A 281 9.46 -39.48 13.66
CA ALA A 281 10.72 -40.13 13.36
C ALA A 281 11.42 -40.40 14.71
N LYS A 282 11.40 -41.65 15.17
CA LYS A 282 12.36 -42.10 16.17
C LYS A 282 13.73 -42.09 15.49
N GLY A 283 14.64 -41.30 16.03
CA GLY A 283 16.05 -41.38 15.68
C GLY A 283 16.58 -42.78 15.96
N ASN A 284 17.38 -43.28 15.02
CA ASN A 284 18.65 -43.94 15.30
C ASN A 284 19.44 -44.08 14.00
N ASP A 285 20.71 -43.68 14.08
CA ASP A 285 21.75 -44.08 13.13
C ASP A 285 21.76 -45.59 12.91
N GLN A 286 21.68 -46.02 11.64
CA GLN A 286 22.58 -47.00 11.01
C GLN A 286 22.06 -47.41 9.62
N ASN A 287 22.92 -47.21 8.61
CA ASN A 287 23.09 -47.89 7.31
C ASN A 287 21.84 -48.30 6.46
N PRO A 288 21.79 -47.95 5.15
CA PRO A 288 20.70 -48.35 4.28
C PRO A 288 20.91 -49.79 3.77
N GLN A 289 19.96 -50.68 4.08
CA GLN A 289 19.74 -51.91 3.30
C GLN A 289 18.29 -51.98 2.82
N PRO A 290 18.04 -52.43 1.57
CA PRO A 290 16.74 -52.42 0.96
C PRO A 290 15.93 -53.62 1.46
N THR A 291 14.79 -53.36 2.10
CA THR A 291 13.80 -54.41 2.37
C THR A 291 12.51 -54.05 1.63
N THR A 292 12.27 -54.84 0.58
CA THR A 292 11.03 -54.92 -0.18
C THR A 292 9.92 -55.47 0.71
N ASP A 293 8.89 -54.67 0.98
CA ASP A 293 7.61 -55.18 1.49
C ASP A 293 6.51 -54.88 0.45
N PRO A 294 5.97 -55.89 -0.26
CA PRO A 294 5.15 -55.68 -1.45
C PRO A 294 3.65 -55.49 -1.16
N ASN A 295 3.27 -54.96 0.01
CA ASN A 295 1.84 -54.91 0.40
C ASN A 295 1.36 -53.63 1.08
N ALA A 296 2.06 -52.50 0.90
CA ALA A 296 1.48 -51.19 1.12
C ALA A 296 0.88 -50.70 -0.21
N GLY A 297 -0.43 -50.88 -0.38
CA GLY A 297 -1.17 -50.27 -1.46
C GLY A 297 -1.21 -48.75 -1.26
N GLU A 298 -0.18 -48.05 -1.74
CA GLU A 298 -0.29 -46.63 -2.07
C GLU A 298 -1.20 -46.52 -3.29
N GLU A 299 -2.44 -46.06 -3.08
CA GLU A 299 -3.27 -45.64 -4.20
C GLU A 299 -2.56 -44.47 -4.90
N PRO A 300 -2.38 -44.55 -6.23
CA PRO A 300 -1.70 -43.50 -6.97
C PRO A 300 -2.55 -42.23 -6.93
N ILE A 301 -1.94 -41.10 -6.54
CA ILE A 301 -2.54 -39.77 -6.63
C ILE A 301 -2.82 -39.50 -8.11
N THR A 302 -4.08 -39.64 -8.52
CA THR A 302 -4.50 -39.34 -9.89
C THR A 302 -4.64 -37.83 -10.07
N LEU A 303 -3.74 -37.24 -10.86
CA LEU A 303 -3.85 -35.87 -11.37
C LEU A 303 -5.00 -35.80 -12.39
N GLU A 304 -6.14 -35.21 -12.00
CA GLU A 304 -7.23 -34.89 -12.92
C GLU A 304 -7.12 -33.44 -13.39
N ALA A 305 -7.07 -33.20 -14.70
CA ALA A 305 -7.08 -31.85 -15.24
C ALA A 305 -8.51 -31.41 -15.53
N ILE A 306 -9.03 -30.42 -14.79
CA ILE A 306 -10.34 -29.82 -15.05
C ILE A 306 -10.18 -28.53 -15.85
N PHE A 307 -10.83 -28.53 -17.02
CA PHE A 307 -10.90 -27.38 -17.91
C PHE A 307 -12.12 -26.52 -17.58
N SER A 308 -11.90 -25.25 -17.25
CA SER A 308 -12.99 -24.26 -17.17
C SER A 308 -13.15 -23.57 -18.53
N ALA A 309 -14.24 -23.90 -19.23
CA ALA A 309 -14.55 -23.35 -20.55
C ALA A 309 -14.88 -21.84 -20.52
N THR A 310 -15.28 -21.29 -19.36
CA THR A 310 -15.60 -19.87 -19.18
C THR A 310 -14.37 -19.02 -18.86
N THR A 311 -13.33 -19.59 -18.21
CA THR A 311 -12.14 -18.82 -17.78
C THR A 311 -10.85 -19.18 -18.53
N SER A 312 -10.90 -20.13 -19.48
CA SER A 312 -9.74 -20.63 -20.24
C SER A 312 -8.56 -21.07 -19.34
N THR A 313 -8.86 -21.57 -18.13
CA THR A 313 -7.85 -22.03 -17.16
C THR A 313 -8.00 -23.53 -16.90
N LEU A 314 -6.85 -24.22 -16.81
CA LEU A 314 -6.77 -25.64 -16.46
C LEU A 314 -6.35 -25.75 -14.99
N THR A 315 -7.18 -26.37 -14.17
CA THR A 315 -6.83 -26.72 -12.77
C THR A 315 -6.45 -28.20 -12.75
N LEU A 316 -5.21 -28.52 -12.37
CA LEU A 316 -4.77 -29.92 -12.20
C LEU A 316 -5.03 -30.32 -10.74
N THR A 317 -6.05 -31.12 -10.52
CA THR A 317 -6.41 -31.63 -9.20
C THR A 317 -5.63 -32.89 -8.87
N GLY A 318 -4.72 -32.68 -7.93
CA GLY A 318 -3.78 -33.60 -7.33
C GLY A 318 -2.80 -32.82 -6.45
N SER A 319 -2.50 -31.57 -6.83
CA SER A 319 -1.77 -30.58 -6.04
C SER A 319 -2.60 -29.28 -5.91
N GLY A 320 -2.59 -28.66 -4.74
CA GLY A 320 -3.58 -27.64 -4.31
C GLY A 320 -3.42 -26.22 -4.85
N TYR A 321 -2.99 -26.03 -6.10
CA TYR A 321 -2.69 -24.70 -6.66
C TYR A 321 -2.96 -24.57 -8.18
N THR A 322 -3.11 -23.33 -8.66
CA THR A 322 -3.26 -23.00 -10.09
C THR A 322 -1.92 -22.74 -10.78
N LEU A 323 -1.59 -23.53 -11.80
CA LEU A 323 -0.25 -23.60 -12.42
C LEU A 323 0.41 -22.27 -12.78
N ARG A 324 -0.34 -21.28 -13.28
CA ARG A 324 0.24 -20.02 -13.81
C ARG A 324 0.70 -19.04 -12.71
N TRP A 325 0.12 -19.14 -11.51
CA TRP A 325 0.50 -18.33 -10.35
C TRP A 325 1.35 -19.14 -9.35
N ALA A 326 1.59 -20.43 -9.64
CA ALA A 326 2.30 -21.33 -8.75
C ALA A 326 3.78 -20.96 -8.64
N ALA A 327 4.30 -21.00 -7.42
CA ALA A 327 5.70 -20.81 -7.14
C ALA A 327 6.54 -22.04 -7.57
N PRO A 328 7.84 -21.89 -7.86
CA PRO A 328 8.70 -22.99 -8.31
C PRO A 328 8.69 -24.19 -7.36
N GLU A 329 8.70 -23.96 -6.05
CA GLU A 329 8.67 -25.02 -5.04
C GLU A 329 7.38 -25.85 -5.13
N LEU A 330 6.24 -25.21 -5.42
CA LEU A 330 4.97 -25.93 -5.60
C LEU A 330 5.02 -26.84 -6.82
N LEU A 331 5.66 -26.38 -7.90
CA LEU A 331 5.81 -27.15 -9.15
C LEU A 331 6.84 -28.30 -9.04
N GLN A 332 7.65 -28.29 -7.98
CA GLN A 332 8.62 -29.33 -7.65
C GLN A 332 8.12 -30.30 -6.56
N ASP A 333 6.81 -30.24 -6.27
CA ASP A 333 6.13 -31.04 -5.23
C ASP A 333 6.59 -30.74 -3.79
N ASP A 334 7.20 -29.58 -3.53
CA ASP A 334 7.42 -29.09 -2.18
C ASP A 334 6.12 -28.55 -1.56
N LYS A 335 6.12 -28.42 -0.22
CA LYS A 335 4.94 -27.96 0.51
C LYS A 335 4.71 -26.46 0.32
N PRO A 336 3.45 -26.01 0.19
CA PRO A 336 3.12 -24.59 0.21
C PRO A 336 3.52 -23.93 1.52
N CYS A 337 3.98 -22.69 1.41
CA CYS A 337 4.43 -21.86 2.51
C CYS A 337 3.98 -20.40 2.33
N LEU A 338 4.26 -19.54 3.32
CA LEU A 338 3.94 -18.11 3.26
C LEU A 338 4.59 -17.46 2.02
N GLN A 339 5.82 -17.85 1.70
CA GLN A 339 6.59 -17.34 0.58
C GLN A 339 6.00 -17.75 -0.78
N SER A 340 5.24 -18.86 -0.84
CA SER A 340 4.50 -19.25 -2.05
C SER A 340 3.35 -18.29 -2.33
N ASP A 341 2.68 -17.76 -1.30
CA ASP A 341 1.66 -16.71 -1.50
C ASP A 341 2.29 -15.39 -1.96
N VAL A 342 3.48 -15.03 -1.46
CA VAL A 342 4.20 -13.82 -1.88
C VAL A 342 4.56 -13.88 -3.36
N TRP A 343 4.96 -15.05 -3.86
CA TRP A 343 5.17 -15.27 -5.29
C TRP A 343 3.89 -15.00 -6.10
N ALA A 344 2.76 -15.52 -5.64
CA ALA A 344 1.46 -15.31 -6.26
C ALA A 344 1.01 -13.83 -6.20
N LEU A 345 1.30 -13.11 -5.11
CA LEU A 345 1.07 -11.67 -4.99
C LEU A 345 1.81 -10.89 -6.09
N GLY A 346 3.07 -11.25 -6.39
CA GLY A 346 3.83 -10.66 -7.50
C GLY A 346 3.13 -10.83 -8.85
N TRP A 347 2.54 -12.00 -9.10
CA TRP A 347 1.77 -12.26 -10.32
C TRP A 347 0.43 -11.54 -10.38
N ILE A 348 -0.26 -11.39 -9.24
CA ILE A 348 -1.47 -10.58 -9.16
C ILE A 348 -1.14 -9.11 -9.46
N ALA A 349 -0.07 -8.57 -8.90
CA ALA A 349 0.38 -7.22 -9.20
C ALA A 349 0.70 -7.04 -10.69
N TYR A 350 1.40 -8.01 -11.30
CA TYR A 350 1.67 -8.01 -12.74
C TYR A 350 0.39 -8.01 -13.58
N GLU A 351 -0.57 -8.87 -13.24
CA GLU A 351 -1.85 -8.96 -13.96
C GLU A 351 -2.68 -7.68 -13.80
N VAL A 352 -2.74 -7.11 -12.59
CA VAL A 352 -3.41 -5.85 -12.30
C VAL A 352 -2.82 -4.70 -13.11
N MET A 353 -1.51 -4.66 -13.30
CA MET A 353 -0.87 -3.58 -14.03
C MET A 353 -0.90 -3.77 -15.55
N THR A 354 -0.81 -5.00 -16.04
CA THR A 354 -0.68 -5.29 -17.48
C THR A 354 -2.02 -5.65 -18.14
N ASN A 355 -3.05 -6.01 -17.38
CA ASN A 355 -4.26 -6.69 -17.86
C ASN A 355 -3.96 -8.05 -18.55
N THR A 356 -2.79 -8.63 -18.32
CA THR A 356 -2.40 -9.91 -18.92
C THR A 356 -2.17 -10.97 -17.85
N ILE A 357 -2.65 -12.19 -18.12
CA ILE A 357 -2.40 -13.32 -17.24
C ILE A 357 -0.93 -13.76 -17.33
N PRO A 358 -0.37 -14.37 -16.26
CA PRO A 358 0.99 -14.90 -16.30
C PRO A 358 1.20 -15.87 -17.48
N PHE A 359 2.25 -15.61 -18.25
CA PHE A 359 2.62 -16.38 -19.44
C PHE A 359 1.51 -16.46 -20.50
N HIS A 360 0.81 -15.35 -20.78
CA HIS A 360 -0.31 -15.31 -21.74
C HIS A 360 0.06 -15.84 -23.14
N ASP A 361 1.31 -15.63 -23.59
CA ASP A 361 1.81 -16.12 -24.88
C ASP A 361 2.08 -17.64 -24.92
N VAL A 362 2.12 -18.29 -23.76
CA VAL A 362 2.48 -19.72 -23.64
C VAL A 362 1.22 -20.58 -23.64
N LYS A 363 1.01 -21.31 -24.74
CA LYS A 363 -0.18 -22.15 -24.96
C LYS A 363 -0.17 -23.48 -24.19
N LYS A 364 1.01 -24.04 -23.88
CA LYS A 364 1.15 -25.36 -23.25
C LYS A 364 1.58 -25.21 -21.79
N ASN A 365 0.81 -25.80 -20.87
CA ASN A 365 1.11 -25.77 -19.44
C ASN A 365 2.48 -26.36 -19.08
N ALA A 366 2.92 -27.42 -19.76
CA ALA A 366 4.25 -27.99 -19.55
C ALA A 366 5.38 -26.98 -19.85
N MET A 367 5.17 -26.06 -20.79
CA MET A 367 6.13 -25.00 -21.07
C MET A 367 6.12 -23.93 -19.99
N VAL A 368 4.94 -23.59 -19.44
CA VAL A 368 4.84 -22.66 -18.29
C VAL A 368 5.62 -23.22 -17.10
N ILE A 369 5.43 -24.50 -16.76
CA ILE A 369 6.15 -25.17 -15.69
C ILE A 369 7.67 -25.09 -15.92
N ASN A 370 8.12 -25.41 -17.13
CA ASN A 370 9.54 -25.35 -17.47
C ASN A 370 10.09 -23.92 -17.38
N CYS A 371 9.36 -22.90 -17.85
CA CYS A 371 9.79 -21.50 -17.75
C CYS A 371 9.96 -21.08 -16.28
N VAL A 372 8.99 -21.40 -15.42
CA VAL A 372 9.02 -21.06 -14.00
C VAL A 372 10.19 -21.76 -13.29
N ILE A 373 10.35 -23.08 -13.46
CA ILE A 373 11.42 -23.85 -12.81
C ILE A 373 12.82 -23.36 -13.25
N GLN A 374 12.96 -22.97 -14.52
CA GLN A 374 14.22 -22.48 -15.07
C GLN A 374 14.44 -20.97 -14.82
N GLY A 375 13.52 -20.28 -14.15
CA GLY A 375 13.61 -18.84 -13.89
C GLY A 375 13.47 -17.93 -15.12
N HIS A 376 12.92 -18.45 -16.23
CA HIS A 376 12.66 -17.67 -17.45
C HIS A 376 11.32 -16.93 -17.31
N LEU A 377 11.34 -15.82 -16.58
CA LEU A 377 10.18 -14.97 -16.32
C LEU A 377 10.07 -13.84 -17.36
N PRO A 378 8.85 -13.35 -17.68
CA PRO A 378 8.65 -12.20 -18.56
C PRO A 378 9.35 -10.94 -18.03
N SER A 379 9.78 -10.08 -18.94
CA SER A 379 10.32 -8.76 -18.57
C SER A 379 9.21 -7.87 -18.01
N VAL A 380 9.52 -7.21 -16.89
CA VAL A 380 8.60 -6.30 -16.19
C VAL A 380 8.65 -4.89 -16.79
N THR A 381 9.67 -4.60 -17.61
CA THR A 381 9.99 -3.23 -18.05
C THR A 381 9.45 -2.86 -19.44
N GLU A 382 8.79 -3.79 -20.14
CA GLU A 382 8.33 -3.57 -21.53
C GLU A 382 6.94 -2.91 -21.63
N ASP A 383 6.12 -2.95 -20.57
CA ASP A 383 4.81 -2.28 -20.54
C ASP A 383 4.97 -0.80 -20.11
N ALA A 384 4.38 0.11 -20.88
CA ALA A 384 4.45 1.55 -20.65
C ALA A 384 3.97 1.95 -19.25
N ARG A 385 2.92 1.29 -18.71
CA ARG A 385 2.37 1.56 -17.36
C ARG A 385 3.30 1.07 -16.26
N MET A 386 4.05 0.00 -16.54
CA MET A 386 5.00 -0.60 -15.60
C MET A 386 6.27 0.24 -15.47
N SER A 387 6.70 0.88 -16.55
CA SER A 387 7.85 1.80 -16.55
C SER A 387 7.68 2.98 -15.58
N LEU A 388 6.44 3.32 -15.23
CA LEU A 388 6.06 4.45 -14.38
C LEU A 388 6.28 4.18 -12.89
N ILE A 389 6.45 2.92 -12.46
CA ILE A 389 6.68 2.58 -11.06
C ILE A 389 7.82 1.58 -10.93
N ARG A 390 9.05 2.08 -11.04
CA ARG A 390 10.27 1.27 -10.82
C ARG A 390 10.24 0.49 -9.52
N ALA A 391 9.65 1.07 -8.47
CA ALA A 391 9.54 0.43 -7.17
C ALA A 391 8.56 -0.76 -7.16
N LEU A 392 7.41 -0.67 -7.84
CA LEU A 392 6.47 -1.80 -7.96
C LEU A 392 7.10 -2.90 -8.82
N CYS A 393 7.79 -2.54 -9.89
CA CYS A 393 8.56 -3.50 -10.69
C CYS A 393 9.64 -4.21 -9.87
N SER A 394 10.41 -3.46 -9.09
CA SER A 394 11.41 -4.01 -8.17
C SER A 394 10.76 -4.95 -7.15
N LEU A 395 9.60 -4.59 -6.60
CA LEU A 395 8.84 -5.45 -5.70
C LEU A 395 8.42 -6.76 -6.37
N MET A 396 7.84 -6.72 -7.57
CA MET A 396 7.47 -7.92 -8.31
C MET A 396 8.66 -8.84 -8.57
N VAL A 397 9.79 -8.28 -9.01
CA VAL A 397 11.04 -9.04 -9.22
C VAL A 397 11.53 -9.69 -7.92
N ARG A 398 11.43 -8.99 -6.78
CA ARG A 398 11.75 -9.55 -5.46
C ARG A 398 10.81 -10.67 -5.04
N CYS A 399 9.50 -10.52 -5.30
CA CYS A 399 8.51 -11.58 -5.07
C CYS A 399 8.80 -12.83 -5.90
N TRP A 400 9.39 -12.67 -7.10
CA TRP A 400 9.75 -13.78 -7.98
C TRP A 400 11.18 -14.30 -7.80
N SER A 401 11.76 -14.13 -6.61
CA SER A 401 13.00 -14.84 -6.27
C SER A 401 12.77 -16.36 -6.29
N MET A 402 13.65 -17.08 -6.99
CA MET A 402 13.62 -18.54 -7.04
C MET A 402 13.84 -19.20 -5.67
N ASN A 403 14.60 -18.55 -4.77
CA ASN A 403 14.73 -18.98 -3.39
C ASN A 403 13.59 -18.34 -2.55
N PRO A 404 12.70 -19.13 -1.93
CA PRO A 404 11.64 -18.64 -1.06
C PRO A 404 12.15 -17.71 0.05
N ASP A 405 13.28 -18.03 0.69
CA ASP A 405 13.82 -17.27 1.83
C ASP A 405 14.31 -15.87 1.45
N LYS A 406 14.52 -15.62 0.15
CA LYS A 406 14.93 -14.30 -0.37
C LYS A 406 13.74 -13.44 -0.79
N ARG A 407 12.52 -13.99 -0.79
CA ARG A 407 11.30 -13.22 -1.10
C ARG A 407 10.97 -12.32 0.08
N PRO A 408 10.42 -11.11 -0.16
CA PRO A 408 9.99 -10.23 0.91
C PRO A 408 8.85 -10.85 1.72
N THR A 409 8.64 -10.39 2.95
CA THR A 409 7.41 -10.72 3.69
C THR A 409 6.23 -9.89 3.18
N ALA A 410 4.99 -10.31 3.47
CA ALA A 410 3.80 -9.52 3.12
C ALA A 410 3.81 -8.12 3.76
N GLU A 411 4.34 -7.99 4.99
CA GLU A 411 4.53 -6.69 5.67
C GLU A 411 5.54 -5.81 4.91
N GLU A 412 6.67 -6.37 4.46
CA GLU A 412 7.66 -5.64 3.66
C GLU A 412 7.07 -5.19 2.32
N CYS A 413 6.26 -6.05 1.67
CA CYS A 413 5.51 -5.68 0.46
C CYS A 413 4.61 -4.48 0.74
N ARG A 414 3.83 -4.51 1.84
CA ARG A 414 2.94 -3.40 2.24
C ARG A 414 3.72 -2.12 2.51
N LYS A 415 4.85 -2.18 3.22
CA LYS A 415 5.74 -1.03 3.46
C LYS A 415 6.18 -0.40 2.14
N LEU A 416 6.63 -1.23 1.19
CA LEU A 416 7.10 -0.77 -0.12
C LEU A 416 6.00 -0.18 -0.99
N ILE A 417 4.76 -0.65 -0.88
CA ILE A 417 3.61 -0.10 -1.62
C ILE A 417 3.06 1.17 -0.96
N SER A 418 3.14 1.30 0.37
CA SER A 418 2.39 2.32 1.13
C SER A 418 2.71 3.79 0.82
N TRP A 419 3.87 4.10 0.24
CA TRP A 419 4.18 5.47 -0.18
C TRP A 419 3.66 5.78 -1.59
N MET A 420 3.30 4.76 -2.37
CA MET A 420 2.75 4.93 -3.71
C MET A 420 1.33 5.49 -3.58
N PRO A 421 0.97 6.49 -4.39
CA PRO A 421 -0.33 7.10 -4.23
C PRO A 421 -1.42 6.18 -4.77
N MET A 422 -2.56 6.15 -4.07
CA MET A 422 -3.66 5.23 -4.31
C MET A 422 -4.99 5.98 -4.29
N ILE A 423 -5.85 5.65 -5.24
CA ILE A 423 -7.24 6.14 -5.29
C ILE A 423 -8.14 4.92 -5.41
N ILE A 424 -9.23 4.87 -4.65
CA ILE A 424 -10.19 3.75 -4.78
C ILE A 424 -10.83 3.84 -6.17
N PRO A 425 -10.85 2.73 -6.95
CA PRO A 425 -11.51 2.71 -8.24
C PRO A 425 -12.97 3.17 -8.14
N ALA A 426 -13.44 3.93 -9.12
CA ALA A 426 -14.85 4.34 -9.19
C ALA A 426 -15.40 3.97 -10.57
N PRO A 427 -16.17 2.89 -10.67
CA PRO A 427 -16.81 2.49 -11.91
C PRO A 427 -17.70 3.62 -12.41
N SER A 428 -17.63 3.89 -13.71
CA SER A 428 -18.35 4.95 -14.41
C SER A 428 -19.86 4.69 -14.53
N GLN A 429 -20.50 4.13 -13.50
CA GLN A 429 -21.93 3.88 -13.49
C GLN A 429 -22.67 5.18 -13.16
N ALA A 430 -23.08 5.90 -14.21
CA ALA A 430 -23.93 7.09 -14.15
C ALA A 430 -23.35 8.29 -13.37
N ILE A 431 -22.05 8.57 -13.55
CA ILE A 431 -21.41 9.76 -13.02
C ILE A 431 -21.60 10.91 -14.03
N ASP A 432 -22.00 12.09 -13.54
CA ASP A 432 -22.03 13.35 -14.30
C ASP A 432 -20.69 13.58 -15.03
N GLU A 433 -20.73 14.07 -16.28
CA GLU A 433 -19.52 14.29 -17.09
C GLU A 433 -18.53 15.21 -16.35
N ASP A 434 -19.05 16.23 -15.66
CA ASP A 434 -18.25 17.14 -14.82
C ASP A 434 -17.55 16.40 -13.67
N VAL A 435 -18.24 15.50 -12.97
CA VAL A 435 -17.67 14.73 -11.86
C VAL A 435 -16.61 13.74 -12.38
N SER A 436 -16.83 13.15 -13.56
CA SER A 436 -15.84 12.28 -14.20
C SER A 436 -14.57 13.05 -14.57
N GLN A 437 -14.69 14.27 -15.10
CA GLN A 437 -13.55 15.11 -15.45
C GLN A 437 -12.77 15.56 -14.21
N LEU A 438 -13.48 16.00 -13.14
CA LEU A 438 -12.81 16.38 -11.89
C LEU A 438 -12.06 15.20 -11.25
N ARG A 439 -12.60 13.99 -11.34
CA ARG A 439 -11.93 12.77 -10.90
C ARG A 439 -10.71 12.45 -11.76
N HIS A 440 -10.81 12.62 -13.07
CA HIS A 440 -9.66 12.47 -13.97
C HIS A 440 -8.53 13.45 -13.62
N ALA A 441 -8.86 14.72 -13.33
CA ALA A 441 -7.89 15.70 -12.86
C ALA A 441 -7.23 15.33 -11.52
N GLU A 442 -7.99 14.72 -10.60
CA GLU A 442 -7.45 14.21 -9.33
C GLU A 442 -6.47 13.06 -9.54
N LEU A 443 -6.79 12.13 -10.45
CA LEU A 443 -5.91 11.03 -10.84
C LEU A 443 -4.62 11.56 -11.49
N LEU A 444 -4.72 12.54 -12.39
CA LEU A 444 -3.58 13.20 -13.01
C LEU A 444 -2.70 13.92 -11.98
N ASN A 445 -3.28 14.60 -11.00
CA ASN A 445 -2.55 15.21 -9.88
C ASN A 445 -1.79 14.15 -9.07
N THR A 446 -2.44 13.04 -8.82
CA THR A 446 -1.89 11.92 -8.06
C THR A 446 -0.72 11.28 -8.80
N LEU A 447 -0.88 11.09 -10.12
CA LEU A 447 0.16 10.61 -11.02
C LEU A 447 1.34 11.61 -11.13
N GLY A 448 1.05 12.90 -11.25
CA GLY A 448 2.07 13.96 -11.28
C GLY A 448 2.92 13.97 -9.99
N ASN A 449 2.29 13.73 -8.84
CA ASN A 449 3.00 13.60 -7.56
C ASN A 449 3.93 12.39 -7.54
N MET A 450 3.50 11.26 -8.11
CA MET A 450 4.33 10.07 -8.25
C MET A 450 5.57 10.34 -9.13
N TYR A 451 5.38 10.95 -10.31
CA TYR A 451 6.48 11.32 -11.19
C TYR A 451 7.46 12.27 -10.52
N ARG A 452 6.95 13.29 -9.80
CA ARG A 452 7.77 14.23 -9.04
C ARG A 452 8.63 13.50 -8.00
N LYS A 453 8.07 12.55 -7.26
CA LYS A 453 8.81 11.75 -6.25
C LYS A 453 9.88 10.86 -6.87
N GLN A 454 9.70 10.44 -8.13
CA GLN A 454 10.71 9.70 -8.89
C GLN A 454 11.71 10.60 -9.62
N ALA A 455 11.63 11.92 -9.42
CA ALA A 455 12.39 12.94 -10.15
C ALA A 455 12.16 12.93 -11.68
N ASP A 456 11.06 12.33 -12.16
CA ASP A 456 10.62 12.46 -13.56
C ASP A 456 9.79 13.74 -13.72
N TYR A 457 10.49 14.88 -13.64
CA TYR A 457 9.85 16.19 -13.70
C TYR A 457 9.12 16.48 -15.02
N PRO A 458 9.58 16.05 -16.21
CA PRO A 458 8.84 16.22 -17.45
C PRO A 458 7.45 15.57 -17.42
N SER A 459 7.36 14.31 -17.00
CA SER A 459 6.08 13.60 -16.88
C SER A 459 5.19 14.23 -15.81
N ALA A 460 5.78 14.65 -14.68
CA ALA A 460 5.06 15.36 -13.62
C ALA A 460 4.43 16.67 -14.13
N LEU A 461 5.18 17.50 -14.86
CA LEU A 461 4.67 18.74 -15.44
C LEU A 461 3.54 18.48 -16.42
N SER A 462 3.64 17.43 -17.26
CA SER A 462 2.58 17.07 -18.20
C SER A 462 1.28 16.77 -17.46
N SER A 463 1.32 15.86 -16.49
CA SER A 463 0.12 15.45 -15.73
C SER A 463 -0.48 16.62 -14.93
N PHE A 464 0.35 17.43 -14.27
CA PHE A 464 -0.15 18.58 -13.52
C PHE A 464 -0.72 19.69 -14.42
N THR A 465 -0.15 19.89 -15.61
CA THR A 465 -0.67 20.91 -16.55
C THR A 465 -2.04 20.50 -17.09
N GLU A 466 -2.21 19.22 -17.43
CA GLU A 466 -3.50 18.67 -17.86
C GLU A 466 -4.55 18.72 -16.74
N ALA A 467 -4.18 18.33 -15.51
CA ALA A 467 -5.06 18.47 -14.35
C ALA A 467 -5.49 19.93 -14.11
N LEU A 468 -4.55 20.88 -14.25
CA LEU A 468 -4.83 22.31 -14.06
C LEU A 468 -5.81 22.82 -15.12
N ASP A 469 -5.68 22.39 -16.37
CA ASP A 469 -6.56 22.79 -17.47
C ASP A 469 -8.01 22.31 -17.23
N ILE A 470 -8.17 21.07 -16.77
CA ILE A 470 -9.48 20.50 -16.40
C ILE A 470 -10.07 21.28 -15.23
N TYR A 471 -9.34 21.47 -14.13
CA TYR A 471 -9.85 22.24 -12.99
C TYR A 471 -10.16 23.70 -13.34
N THR A 472 -9.44 24.28 -14.31
CA THR A 472 -9.72 25.62 -14.84
C THR A 472 -11.02 25.65 -15.63
N THR A 473 -11.19 24.71 -16.55
CA THR A 473 -12.39 24.59 -17.39
C THR A 473 -13.67 24.37 -16.57
N HIS A 474 -13.59 23.56 -15.51
CA HIS A 474 -14.72 23.26 -14.62
C HIS A 474 -14.82 24.20 -13.39
N ASN A 475 -14.06 25.31 -13.35
CA ASN A 475 -14.08 26.31 -12.27
C ASN A 475 -13.86 25.74 -10.85
N HIS A 476 -13.09 24.66 -10.73
CA HIS A 476 -12.83 23.98 -9.46
C HIS A 476 -11.59 24.56 -8.76
N ASN A 477 -11.77 25.72 -8.13
CA ASN A 477 -10.69 26.53 -7.53
C ASN A 477 -9.81 25.76 -6.53
N LYS A 478 -10.39 24.89 -5.69
CA LYS A 478 -9.62 24.09 -4.72
C LYS A 478 -8.61 23.17 -5.42
N GLY A 479 -9.05 22.50 -6.49
CA GLY A 479 -8.19 21.65 -7.32
C GLY A 479 -7.13 22.45 -8.06
N GLN A 480 -7.48 23.63 -8.59
CA GLN A 480 -6.51 24.54 -9.21
C GLN A 480 -5.40 24.93 -8.24
N ALA A 481 -5.74 25.39 -7.03
CA ALA A 481 -4.76 25.81 -6.02
C ALA A 481 -3.79 24.68 -5.64
N GLY A 482 -4.33 23.48 -5.37
CA GLY A 482 -3.50 22.30 -5.07
C GLY A 482 -2.57 21.90 -6.23
N THR A 483 -3.06 21.97 -7.47
CA THR A 483 -2.28 21.67 -8.68
C THR A 483 -1.19 22.70 -8.93
N LEU A 484 -1.49 23.99 -8.75
CA LEU A 484 -0.53 25.08 -8.86
C LEU A 484 0.59 24.94 -7.82
N ARG A 485 0.28 24.58 -6.58
CA ARG A 485 1.29 24.27 -5.57
C ARG A 485 2.20 23.12 -6.03
N ASN A 486 1.62 22.05 -6.57
CA ASN A 486 2.41 20.91 -7.07
C ASN A 486 3.30 21.28 -8.26
N LEU A 487 2.83 22.13 -9.18
CA LEU A 487 3.67 22.70 -10.26
C LEU A 487 4.81 23.56 -9.69
N GLY A 488 4.51 24.40 -8.69
CA GLY A 488 5.52 25.19 -7.98
C GLY A 488 6.62 24.31 -7.37
N ASP A 489 6.23 23.18 -6.78
CA ASP A 489 7.16 22.18 -6.26
C ASP A 489 8.05 21.56 -7.34
N VAL A 490 7.49 21.18 -8.49
CA VAL A 490 8.29 20.61 -9.60
C VAL A 490 9.31 21.61 -10.12
N HIS A 491 8.91 22.87 -10.34
CA HIS A 491 9.83 23.93 -10.74
C HIS A 491 10.90 24.19 -9.67
N ARG A 492 10.54 24.15 -8.38
CA ARG A 492 11.49 24.30 -7.27
C ARG A 492 12.54 23.18 -7.29
N PHE A 493 12.14 21.93 -7.47
CA PHE A 493 13.06 20.79 -7.55
C PHE A 493 13.95 20.80 -8.80
N ARG A 494 13.52 21.45 -9.88
CA ARG A 494 14.34 21.73 -11.08
C ARG A 494 15.26 22.94 -10.93
N SER A 495 15.31 23.57 -9.76
CA SER A 495 16.03 24.83 -9.51
C SER A 495 15.51 26.03 -10.32
N GLU A 496 14.29 25.96 -10.84
CA GLU A 496 13.61 27.04 -11.58
C GLU A 496 12.84 27.95 -10.59
N HIS A 497 13.57 28.52 -9.63
CA HIS A 497 13.00 29.21 -8.47
C HIS A 497 12.09 30.40 -8.82
N THR A 498 12.34 31.09 -9.94
CA THR A 498 11.50 32.20 -10.39
C THR A 498 10.14 31.75 -10.90
N GLU A 499 10.06 30.61 -11.60
CA GLU A 499 8.78 30.04 -12.04
C GLU A 499 8.03 29.43 -10.86
N ALA A 500 8.75 28.71 -9.97
CA ALA A 500 8.17 28.16 -8.75
C ALA A 500 7.42 29.22 -7.92
N ALA A 501 8.05 30.37 -7.68
CA ALA A 501 7.44 31.48 -6.95
C ALA A 501 6.13 31.98 -7.59
N LYS A 502 6.03 32.05 -8.93
CA LYS A 502 4.80 32.46 -9.61
C LYS A 502 3.64 31.49 -9.36
N PHE A 503 3.93 30.19 -9.38
CA PHE A 503 2.91 29.16 -9.13
C PHE A 503 2.43 29.19 -7.68
N TYR A 504 3.34 29.31 -6.70
CA TYR A 504 2.94 29.45 -5.29
C TYR A 504 2.14 30.73 -5.04
N LEU A 505 2.52 31.87 -5.62
CA LEU A 505 1.76 33.12 -5.48
C LEU A 505 0.34 33.01 -6.04
N LYS A 506 0.15 32.31 -7.16
CA LYS A 506 -1.20 32.04 -7.70
C LYS A 506 -2.01 31.13 -6.76
N ALA A 507 -1.41 30.05 -6.25
CA ALA A 507 -2.06 29.16 -5.29
C ALA A 507 -2.46 29.90 -4.01
N LEU A 508 -1.59 30.78 -3.50
CA LEU A 508 -1.85 31.64 -2.35
C LEU A 508 -3.04 32.55 -2.56
N GLN A 509 -3.12 33.21 -3.72
CA GLN A 509 -4.24 34.08 -4.05
C GLN A 509 -5.57 33.31 -4.06
N ILE A 510 -5.61 32.15 -4.73
CA ILE A 510 -6.83 31.34 -4.81
C ILE A 510 -7.25 30.86 -3.41
N ASN A 511 -6.31 30.38 -2.59
CA ASN A 511 -6.63 29.91 -1.23
C ASN A 511 -7.07 31.06 -0.31
N ALA A 512 -6.52 32.26 -0.48
CA ALA A 512 -7.00 33.45 0.22
C ALA A 512 -8.43 33.81 -0.19
N ASP A 513 -8.76 33.73 -1.48
CA ASP A 513 -10.12 33.98 -1.99
C ASP A 513 -11.12 32.91 -1.51
N LEU A 514 -10.67 31.66 -1.33
CA LEU A 514 -11.47 30.56 -0.75
C LEU A 514 -11.60 30.64 0.78
N GLY A 515 -10.77 31.44 1.46
CA GLY A 515 -10.65 31.41 2.92
C GLY A 515 -10.04 30.12 3.48
N ASP A 516 -9.36 29.32 2.65
CA ASP A 516 -8.68 28.10 3.08
C ASP A 516 -7.29 28.43 3.63
N GLU A 517 -7.27 28.86 4.89
CA GLU A 517 -6.05 29.24 5.60
C GLU A 517 -5.03 28.09 5.68
N THR A 518 -5.48 26.84 5.74
CA THR A 518 -4.57 25.68 5.84
C THR A 518 -3.83 25.46 4.53
N GLU A 519 -4.54 25.42 3.40
CA GLU A 519 -3.91 25.29 2.09
C GLU A 519 -3.11 26.56 1.72
N ARG A 520 -3.51 27.73 2.21
CA ARG A 520 -2.72 28.98 2.11
C ARG A 520 -1.38 28.83 2.81
N ALA A 521 -1.34 28.32 4.03
CA ALA A 521 -0.10 28.10 4.77
C ALA A 521 0.84 27.11 4.09
N LEU A 522 0.32 26.05 3.45
CA LEU A 522 1.12 25.10 2.68
C LEU A 522 1.76 25.76 1.44
N ALA A 523 1.04 26.65 0.76
CA ALA A 523 1.61 27.42 -0.35
C ALA A 523 2.63 28.47 0.13
N LEU A 524 2.43 29.06 1.32
CA LEU A 524 3.41 29.98 1.95
C LEU A 524 4.71 29.24 2.26
N PHE A 525 4.61 28.02 2.79
CA PHE A 525 5.77 27.17 3.08
C PHE A 525 6.59 26.89 1.81
N GLY A 526 5.95 26.48 0.71
CA GLY A 526 6.63 26.25 -0.57
C GLY A 526 7.27 27.52 -1.16
N LEU A 527 6.62 28.68 -0.98
CA LEU A 527 7.18 29.97 -1.38
C LEU A 527 8.39 30.36 -0.51
N ALA A 528 8.31 30.18 0.81
CA ALA A 528 9.39 30.42 1.75
C ALA A 528 10.62 29.59 1.39
N GLU A 529 10.44 28.30 1.12
CA GLU A 529 11.52 27.41 0.69
C GLU A 529 12.16 27.88 -0.63
N THR A 530 11.35 28.42 -1.54
CA THR A 530 11.86 29.00 -2.80
C THR A 530 12.70 30.26 -2.56
N HIS A 531 12.30 31.13 -1.63
CA HIS A 531 13.10 32.29 -1.22
C HIS A 531 14.37 31.88 -0.47
N ARG A 532 14.32 30.83 0.36
CA ARG A 532 15.49 30.28 1.07
C ARG A 532 16.56 29.81 0.10
N LEU A 533 16.16 29.05 -0.92
CA LEU A 533 17.07 28.55 -1.97
C LEU A 533 17.69 29.68 -2.81
N ARG A 534 17.02 30.85 -2.88
CA ARG A 534 17.56 32.08 -3.48
C ARG A 534 18.40 32.92 -2.51
N GLN A 535 18.59 32.46 -1.27
CA GLN A 535 19.29 33.16 -0.18
C GLN A 535 18.63 34.48 0.24
N GLU A 536 17.30 34.59 0.03
CA GLU A 536 16.50 35.74 0.41
C GLU A 536 15.94 35.56 1.84
N TYR A 537 16.85 35.43 2.80
CA TYR A 537 16.55 34.98 4.17
C TYR A 537 15.54 35.87 4.92
N ARG A 538 15.61 37.19 4.72
CA ARG A 538 14.69 38.14 5.37
C ARG A 538 13.23 37.91 4.98
N GLU A 539 12.98 37.61 3.71
CA GLU A 539 11.62 37.34 3.24
C GLU A 539 11.17 35.93 3.67
N THR A 540 12.08 34.97 3.63
CA THR A 540 11.86 33.60 4.09
C THR A 540 11.39 33.55 5.55
N ILE A 541 12.06 34.27 6.47
CA ILE A 541 11.68 34.32 7.89
C ILE A 541 10.25 34.84 8.05
N LYS A 542 9.84 35.87 7.29
CA LYS A 542 8.46 36.40 7.37
C LYS A 542 7.44 35.35 6.92
N LEU A 543 7.69 34.71 5.77
CA LEU A 543 6.77 33.73 5.19
C LEU A 543 6.62 32.50 6.09
N TYR A 544 7.72 31.98 6.64
CA TYR A 544 7.64 30.88 7.61
C TYR A 544 6.99 31.31 8.94
N SER A 545 7.23 32.54 9.42
CA SER A 545 6.55 33.05 10.62
C SER A 545 5.03 33.18 10.41
N GLU A 546 4.59 33.59 9.23
CA GLU A 546 3.17 33.64 8.88
C GLU A 546 2.57 32.22 8.81
N CYS A 547 3.26 31.27 8.16
CA CYS A 547 2.88 29.86 8.14
C CYS A 547 2.75 29.29 9.56
N LEU A 548 3.72 29.58 10.43
CA LEU A 548 3.71 29.19 11.84
C LEU A 548 2.49 29.73 12.58
N GLN A 549 2.17 31.02 12.38
CA GLN A 549 1.03 31.65 13.04
C GLN A 549 -0.30 31.03 12.59
N ILE A 550 -0.46 30.75 11.30
CA ILE A 550 -1.68 30.11 10.76
C ILE A 550 -1.87 28.72 11.38
N HIS A 551 -0.84 27.87 11.36
CA HIS A 551 -0.94 26.52 11.92
C HIS A 551 -1.12 26.52 13.44
N THR A 552 -0.54 27.51 14.15
CA THR A 552 -0.78 27.72 15.58
C THR A 552 -2.25 28.06 15.84
N ASN A 553 -2.82 29.00 15.08
CA ASN A 553 -4.23 29.39 15.22
C ASN A 553 -5.20 28.25 14.86
N ALA A 554 -4.85 27.44 13.85
CA ALA A 554 -5.63 26.29 13.43
C ALA A 554 -5.49 25.08 14.38
N GLY A 555 -4.58 25.11 15.36
CA GLY A 555 -4.31 23.98 16.25
C GLY A 555 -3.64 22.79 15.56
N ASN A 556 -3.12 22.96 14.34
CA ASN A 556 -2.44 21.90 13.59
C ASN A 556 -1.01 21.72 14.11
N LYS A 557 -0.86 20.90 15.16
CA LYS A 557 0.43 20.67 15.84
C LYS A 557 1.53 20.20 14.89
N ARG A 558 1.21 19.25 14.00
CA ARG A 558 2.18 18.68 13.05
C ARG A 558 2.73 19.77 12.12
N GLU A 559 1.85 20.54 11.49
CA GLU A 559 2.29 21.58 10.55
C GLU A 559 2.91 22.80 11.22
N ARG A 560 2.53 23.08 12.48
CA ARG A 560 3.25 24.04 13.32
C ARG A 560 4.71 23.62 13.49
N ALA A 561 4.97 22.33 13.77
CA ALA A 561 6.34 21.82 13.88
C ALA A 561 7.09 21.91 12.54
N THR A 562 6.40 21.67 11.41
CA THR A 562 6.97 21.83 10.07
C THR A 562 7.43 23.28 9.82
N ALA A 563 6.62 24.27 10.21
CA ALA A 563 6.97 25.67 10.08
C ALA A 563 8.14 26.09 10.99
N LEU A 564 8.20 25.57 12.24
CA LEU A 564 9.34 25.76 13.15
C LEU A 564 10.63 25.16 12.57
N TRP A 565 10.54 23.96 12.01
CA TRP A 565 11.65 23.30 11.33
C TRP A 565 12.15 24.14 10.14
N GLY A 566 11.25 24.68 9.33
CA GLY A 566 11.59 25.60 8.23
C GLY A 566 12.29 26.89 8.70
N LEU A 567 11.85 27.49 9.81
CA LEU A 567 12.56 28.62 10.44
C LEU A 567 13.95 28.22 10.92
N ALA A 568 14.06 27.05 11.56
CA ALA A 568 15.33 26.54 12.07
C ALA A 568 16.37 26.34 10.95
N GLU A 569 15.95 25.81 9.80
CA GLU A 569 16.79 25.69 8.60
C GLU A 569 17.35 27.04 8.15
N VAL A 570 16.54 28.10 8.16
CA VAL A 570 16.99 29.44 7.75
C VAL A 570 17.97 30.04 8.75
N HIS A 571 17.71 29.89 10.05
CA HIS A 571 18.64 30.33 11.09
C HIS A 571 19.95 29.55 11.05
N ARG A 572 19.90 28.24 10.73
CA ARG A 572 21.09 27.42 10.49
C ARG A 572 21.88 27.93 9.28
N ASP A 573 21.22 28.22 8.16
CA ASP A 573 21.87 28.74 6.94
C ASP A 573 22.51 30.14 7.16
N LEU A 574 21.94 30.95 8.07
CA LEU A 574 22.53 32.22 8.52
C LEU A 574 23.70 32.05 9.51
N GLY A 575 23.92 30.84 10.03
CA GLY A 575 24.91 30.55 11.08
C GLY A 575 24.46 30.93 12.50
N GLU A 576 23.19 31.28 12.68
CA GLU A 576 22.57 31.64 13.96
C GLU A 576 22.22 30.38 14.77
N CYS A 577 23.26 29.62 15.16
CA CYS A 577 23.14 28.27 15.69
C CYS A 577 22.27 28.19 16.97
N SER A 578 22.30 29.20 17.83
CA SER A 578 21.50 29.23 19.07
C SER A 578 20.00 29.26 18.77
N GLU A 579 19.59 30.07 17.79
CA GLU A 579 18.17 30.21 17.42
C GLU A 579 17.69 28.94 16.70
N ALA A 580 18.52 28.42 15.78
CA ALA A 580 18.24 27.15 15.10
C ALA A 580 18.05 25.99 16.10
N THR A 581 18.92 25.90 17.12
CA THR A 581 18.82 24.85 18.15
C THR A 581 17.50 24.94 18.93
N ASN A 582 17.09 26.15 19.33
CA ASN A 582 15.83 26.36 20.04
C ASN A 582 14.62 25.93 19.19
N LEU A 583 14.58 26.38 17.93
CA LEU A 583 13.48 26.10 17.01
C LEU A 583 13.38 24.61 16.66
N TYR A 584 14.51 23.95 16.35
CA TYR A 584 14.50 22.51 16.13
C TYR A 584 14.13 21.74 17.40
N SER A 585 14.55 22.17 18.59
CA SER A 585 14.19 21.50 19.85
C SER A 585 12.69 21.59 20.12
N GLU A 586 12.06 22.73 19.83
CA GLU A 586 10.60 22.88 19.92
C GLU A 586 9.88 21.98 18.90
N ALA A 587 10.33 21.98 17.63
CA ALA A 587 9.78 21.11 16.60
C ALA A 587 9.92 19.62 16.97
N LEU A 588 11.08 19.22 17.51
CA LEU A 588 11.38 17.85 17.93
C LEU A 588 10.43 17.38 19.03
N GLN A 589 10.16 18.24 20.02
CA GLN A 589 9.21 17.93 21.08
C GLN A 589 7.81 17.72 20.52
N ILE A 590 7.36 18.59 19.60
CA ILE A 590 6.03 18.47 19.01
C ILE A 590 5.91 17.20 18.17
N TYR A 591 6.90 16.87 17.33
CA TYR A 591 6.86 15.63 16.55
C TYR A 591 6.90 14.38 17.43
N THR A 592 7.62 14.45 18.57
CA THR A 592 7.61 13.39 19.59
C THR A 592 6.22 13.22 20.20
N ASP A 593 5.56 14.32 20.57
CA ASP A 593 4.22 14.32 21.19
C ASP A 593 3.14 13.83 20.22
N VAL A 594 3.26 14.16 18.93
CA VAL A 594 2.34 13.72 17.86
C VAL A 594 2.61 12.26 17.45
N GLY A 595 3.79 11.72 17.77
CA GLY A 595 4.21 10.37 17.36
C GLY A 595 4.64 10.29 15.89
N ASP A 596 5.01 11.41 15.27
CA ASP A 596 5.56 11.42 13.90
C ASP A 596 7.04 11.04 13.93
N LEU A 597 7.31 9.73 13.94
CA LEU A 597 8.67 9.18 14.04
C LEU A 597 9.58 9.65 12.90
N ARG A 598 9.05 9.78 11.68
CA ARG A 598 9.83 10.17 10.51
C ARG A 598 10.30 11.61 10.62
N GLU A 599 9.38 12.53 10.89
CA GLU A 599 9.73 13.97 10.99
C GLU A 599 10.54 14.27 12.27
N ARG A 600 10.34 13.49 13.34
CA ARG A 600 11.23 13.50 14.52
C ARG A 600 12.67 13.17 14.13
N ALA A 601 12.89 12.10 13.35
CA ALA A 601 14.23 11.70 12.91
C ALA A 601 14.89 12.73 11.98
N LEU A 602 14.10 13.36 11.09
CA LEU A 602 14.58 14.46 10.25
C LEU A 602 14.97 15.69 11.08
N THR A 603 14.21 15.99 12.13
CA THR A 603 14.52 17.10 13.05
C THR A 603 15.79 16.83 13.86
N LEU A 604 16.01 15.59 14.29
CA LEU A 604 17.28 15.17 14.92
C LEU A 604 18.48 15.36 13.97
N CYS A 605 18.31 15.04 12.68
CA CYS A 605 19.35 15.32 11.68
C CYS A 605 19.60 16.83 11.54
N GLY A 606 18.56 17.67 11.53
CA GLY A 606 18.70 19.12 11.50
C GLY A 606 19.46 19.68 12.71
N LEU A 607 19.18 19.18 13.92
CA LEU A 607 19.97 19.49 15.12
C LEU A 607 21.43 19.03 14.98
N ALA A 608 21.65 17.82 14.48
CA ALA A 608 22.99 17.30 14.26
C ALA A 608 23.78 18.16 13.27
N ASP A 609 23.13 18.69 12.22
CA ASP A 609 23.74 19.64 11.28
C ASP A 609 24.17 20.94 11.99
N VAL A 610 23.38 21.43 12.96
CA VAL A 610 23.75 22.62 13.76
C VAL A 610 24.99 22.34 14.62
N TYR A 611 25.03 21.21 15.32
CA TYR A 611 26.21 20.82 16.11
C TYR A 611 27.44 20.59 15.23
N HIS A 612 27.25 20.04 14.03
CA HIS A 612 28.32 19.92 13.04
C HIS A 612 28.88 21.31 12.64
N LEU A 613 28.03 22.31 12.37
CA LEU A 613 28.48 23.67 12.07
C LEU A 613 29.25 24.33 13.23
N GLN A 614 28.96 23.92 14.47
CA GLN A 614 29.69 24.33 15.68
C GLN A 614 30.98 23.54 15.91
N PHE A 615 31.32 22.58 15.05
CA PHE A 615 32.43 21.63 15.20
C PHE A 615 32.29 20.69 16.43
N GLU A 616 31.08 20.54 16.95
CA GLU A 616 30.71 19.65 18.05
C GLU A 616 30.34 18.26 17.48
N TYR A 617 31.33 17.59 16.91
CA TYR A 617 31.13 16.33 16.16
C TYR A 617 30.59 15.18 17.02
N SER A 618 30.90 15.14 18.32
CA SER A 618 30.47 14.05 19.21
C SER A 618 28.96 14.10 19.45
N GLU A 619 28.43 15.30 19.67
CA GLU A 619 27.02 15.61 19.85
C GLU A 619 26.25 15.32 18.56
N ALA A 620 26.78 15.72 17.40
CA ALA A 620 26.20 15.39 16.09
C ALA A 620 26.11 13.87 15.85
N ILE A 621 27.16 13.10 16.20
CA ILE A 621 27.14 11.63 16.07
C ILE A 621 26.02 10.99 16.89
N ILE A 622 25.79 11.45 18.12
CA ILE A 622 24.72 10.93 18.99
C ILE A 622 23.36 11.14 18.31
N LEU A 623 23.09 12.37 17.85
CA LEU A 623 21.81 12.74 17.25
C LEU A 623 21.56 12.01 15.92
N TYR A 624 22.56 11.93 15.04
CA TYR A 624 22.42 11.15 13.81
C TYR A 624 22.26 9.65 14.08
N SER A 625 22.91 9.10 15.13
CA SER A 625 22.76 7.69 15.48
C SER A 625 21.34 7.38 15.97
N GLU A 626 20.73 8.27 16.75
CA GLU A 626 19.32 8.16 17.14
C GLU A 626 18.41 8.25 15.91
N ALA A 627 18.61 9.23 15.03
CA ALA A 627 17.84 9.38 13.81
C ALA A 627 17.97 8.14 12.91
N LEU A 628 19.16 7.56 12.79
CA LEU A 628 19.42 6.36 12.00
C LEU A 628 18.59 5.17 12.51
N GLN A 629 18.54 4.97 13.83
CA GLN A 629 17.75 3.89 14.41
C GLN A 629 16.27 4.06 14.09
N ILE A 630 15.74 5.29 14.18
CA ILE A 630 14.35 5.56 13.83
C ILE A 630 14.08 5.29 12.34
N PHE A 631 14.99 5.68 11.43
CA PHE A 631 14.83 5.39 10.00
C PHE A 631 14.91 3.89 9.69
N ILE A 632 15.69 3.12 10.45
CA ILE A 632 15.68 1.66 10.38
C ILE A 632 14.31 1.11 10.80
N ASP A 633 13.77 1.58 11.91
CA ASP A 633 12.50 1.10 12.47
C ASP A 633 11.30 1.45 11.55
N VAL A 634 11.31 2.66 10.98
CA VAL A 634 10.28 3.12 10.02
C VAL A 634 10.46 2.50 8.63
N GLY A 635 11.67 2.01 8.30
CA GLY A 635 11.98 1.44 7.00
C GLY A 635 12.20 2.48 5.89
N ASP A 636 12.63 3.70 6.23
CA ASP A 636 12.96 4.74 5.25
C ASP A 636 14.41 4.55 4.75
N TYR A 637 14.57 3.73 3.71
CA TYR A 637 15.89 3.39 3.16
C TYR A 637 16.64 4.59 2.57
N ASN A 638 15.92 5.61 2.05
CA ASN A 638 16.54 6.82 1.51
C ASN A 638 17.18 7.63 2.63
N GLU A 639 16.41 7.93 3.66
CA GLU A 639 16.89 8.70 4.81
C GLU A 639 17.93 7.91 5.61
N ARG A 640 17.77 6.59 5.77
CA ARG A 640 18.80 5.71 6.35
C ARG A 640 20.15 5.88 5.65
N ALA A 641 20.19 5.78 4.32
CA ALA A 641 21.43 5.92 3.55
C ALA A 641 22.01 7.33 3.66
N ARG A 642 21.16 8.36 3.69
CA ARG A 642 21.58 9.76 3.88
C ARG A 642 22.19 9.96 5.28
N THR A 643 21.55 9.50 6.34
CA THR A 643 22.06 9.60 7.71
C THR A 643 23.36 8.83 7.91
N LEU A 644 23.49 7.64 7.31
CA LEU A 644 24.77 6.90 7.29
C LEU A 644 25.90 7.70 6.64
N TRP A 645 25.60 8.40 5.54
CA TRP A 645 26.58 9.25 4.87
C TRP A 645 27.02 10.43 5.76
N TYR A 646 26.09 11.08 6.48
CA TYR A 646 26.44 12.16 7.42
C TYR A 646 27.21 11.65 8.64
N LEU A 647 26.84 10.49 9.20
CA LEU A 647 27.63 9.85 10.26
C LEU A 647 29.05 9.55 9.80
N ALA A 648 29.21 9.05 8.57
CA ALA A 648 30.52 8.80 7.99
C ALA A 648 31.35 10.10 7.90
N GLU A 649 30.71 11.21 7.51
CA GLU A 649 31.34 12.53 7.46
C GLU A 649 31.78 13.03 8.84
N MET A 650 30.99 12.76 9.90
CA MET A 650 31.35 13.12 11.27
C MET A 650 32.58 12.33 11.74
N HIS A 651 32.58 11.02 11.52
CA HIS A 651 33.74 10.16 11.83
C HIS A 651 34.97 10.55 11.01
N ARG A 652 34.81 10.91 9.73
CA ARG A 652 35.89 11.39 8.87
C ARG A 652 36.50 12.68 9.42
N SER A 653 35.67 13.61 9.87
CA SER A 653 36.09 14.87 10.49
C SER A 653 36.86 14.65 11.80
N GLN A 654 36.49 13.62 12.58
CA GLN A 654 37.23 13.16 13.75
C GLN A 654 38.48 12.32 13.41
N ARG A 655 38.78 12.10 12.12
CA ARG A 655 39.87 11.24 11.61
C ARG A 655 39.73 9.75 11.93
N GLU A 656 38.51 9.30 12.22
CA GLU A 656 38.16 7.89 12.41
C GLU A 656 37.86 7.20 11.06
N TYR A 657 38.87 7.17 10.19
CA TYR A 657 38.72 6.74 8.79
C TYR A 657 38.18 5.31 8.63
N SER A 658 38.49 4.40 9.55
CA SER A 658 37.95 3.03 9.52
C SER A 658 36.44 2.97 9.76
N ASN A 659 35.90 3.82 10.63
CA ASN A 659 34.45 3.89 10.89
C ASN A 659 33.74 4.58 9.72
N ALA A 660 34.30 5.70 9.24
CA ALA A 660 33.79 6.42 8.07
C ALA A 660 33.69 5.51 6.82
N GLY A 661 34.73 4.73 6.53
CA GLY A 661 34.73 3.82 5.37
C GLY A 661 33.64 2.74 5.44
N LYS A 662 33.36 2.19 6.63
CA LYS A 662 32.26 1.21 6.82
C LYS A 662 30.90 1.85 6.55
N LEU A 663 30.66 3.02 7.12
CA LEU A 663 29.39 3.73 7.01
C LEU A 663 29.11 4.20 5.57
N TYR A 664 30.11 4.74 4.86
CA TYR A 664 29.95 5.07 3.44
C TYR A 664 29.70 3.83 2.57
N SER A 665 30.32 2.69 2.89
CA SER A 665 30.10 1.43 2.18
C SER A 665 28.67 0.92 2.37
N GLU A 666 28.14 0.99 3.59
CA GLU A 666 26.75 0.63 3.87
C GLU A 666 25.77 1.57 3.14
N ALA A 667 26.02 2.89 3.18
CA ALA A 667 25.22 3.86 2.43
C ALA A 667 25.26 3.59 0.91
N LEU A 668 26.42 3.25 0.35
CA LEU A 668 26.58 2.88 -1.06
C LEU A 668 25.78 1.64 -1.42
N GLN A 669 25.79 0.62 -0.55
CA GLN A 669 25.02 -0.59 -0.76
C GLN A 669 23.53 -0.28 -0.83
N ILE A 670 22.99 0.42 0.17
CA ILE A 670 21.55 0.77 0.21
C ILE A 670 21.16 1.61 -1.01
N ARG A 671 21.96 2.64 -1.36
CA ARG A 671 21.71 3.49 -2.54
C ARG A 671 21.77 2.70 -3.85
N THR A 672 22.58 1.64 -3.91
CA THR A 672 22.60 0.71 -5.04
C THR A 672 21.33 -0.14 -5.10
N GLU A 673 20.86 -0.64 -3.96
CA GLU A 673 19.65 -1.46 -3.86
C GLU A 673 18.36 -0.68 -4.20
N ILE A 674 18.26 0.58 -3.76
CA ILE A 674 17.09 1.44 -4.05
C ILE A 674 17.17 2.13 -5.43
N GLY A 675 18.31 2.01 -6.12
CA GLY A 675 18.50 2.60 -7.45
C GLY A 675 18.77 4.11 -7.46
N ASP A 676 19.15 4.71 -6.32
CA ASP A 676 19.54 6.11 -6.22
C ASP A 676 20.92 6.35 -6.84
N ARG A 677 20.93 6.72 -8.13
CA ARG A 677 22.17 6.96 -8.88
C ARG A 677 22.99 8.10 -8.29
N GLN A 678 22.37 9.23 -7.96
CA GLN A 678 23.08 10.39 -7.44
C GLN A 678 23.69 10.09 -6.07
N GLY A 679 22.93 9.44 -5.18
CA GLY A 679 23.43 8.99 -3.88
C GLY A 679 24.59 7.99 -4.00
N ARG A 680 24.54 7.05 -4.95
CA ARG A 680 25.69 6.16 -5.20
C ARG A 680 26.95 6.94 -5.53
N GLY A 681 26.83 7.98 -6.36
CA GLY A 681 27.92 8.90 -6.67
C GLY A 681 28.50 9.56 -5.40
N THR A 682 27.65 10.11 -4.53
CA THR A 682 28.11 10.79 -3.31
C THR A 682 28.70 9.84 -2.27
N SER A 683 28.22 8.60 -2.18
CA SER A 683 28.84 7.57 -1.33
C SER A 683 30.21 7.12 -1.86
N LEU A 684 30.36 6.96 -3.18
CA LEU A 684 31.65 6.66 -3.80
C LEU A 684 32.65 7.79 -3.61
N TRP A 685 32.20 9.03 -3.75
CA TRP A 685 33.00 10.22 -3.47
C TRP A 685 33.46 10.26 -2.00
N GLY A 686 32.57 9.98 -1.04
CA GLY A 686 32.92 9.90 0.39
C GLY A 686 33.92 8.78 0.70
N LEU A 687 33.79 7.60 0.07
CA LEU A 687 34.81 6.54 0.17
C LEU A 687 36.16 6.99 -0.40
N ALA A 688 36.14 7.70 -1.53
CA ALA A 688 37.37 8.22 -2.13
C ALA A 688 38.09 9.21 -1.21
N GLU A 689 37.35 10.10 -0.53
CA GLU A 689 37.89 10.99 0.50
C GLU A 689 38.58 10.23 1.63
N VAL A 690 37.99 9.12 2.09
CA VAL A 690 38.60 8.25 3.12
C VAL A 690 39.91 7.65 2.61
N HIS A 691 39.93 7.10 1.40
CA HIS A 691 41.14 6.55 0.78
C HIS A 691 42.22 7.63 0.55
N GLN A 692 41.83 8.84 0.13
CA GLN A 692 42.75 9.97 0.00
C GLN A 692 43.36 10.34 1.36
N ALA A 693 42.56 10.41 2.42
CA ALA A 693 43.03 10.77 3.76
C ALA A 693 44.02 9.75 4.35
N VAL A 694 43.88 8.46 3.99
CA VAL A 694 44.85 7.40 4.35
C VAL A 694 46.00 7.24 3.33
N GLN A 695 46.08 8.13 2.33
CA GLN A 695 47.11 8.16 1.28
C GLN A 695 47.09 6.95 0.31
N GLU A 696 45.95 6.28 0.17
CA GLU A 696 45.70 5.25 -0.83
C GLU A 696 45.19 5.90 -2.13
N TYR A 697 46.08 6.66 -2.77
CA TYR A 697 45.72 7.54 -3.88
C TYR A 697 45.21 6.84 -5.15
N ASP A 698 45.66 5.62 -5.42
CA ASP A 698 45.23 4.86 -6.61
C ASP A 698 43.75 4.42 -6.47
N GLU A 699 43.40 3.90 -5.30
CA GLU A 699 42.04 3.54 -4.90
C GLU A 699 41.12 4.78 -4.87
N ALA A 700 41.58 5.89 -4.28
CA ALA A 700 40.84 7.16 -4.27
C ALA A 700 40.56 7.64 -5.70
N THR A 701 41.56 7.64 -6.59
CA THR A 701 41.41 8.05 -7.99
C THR A 701 40.37 7.19 -8.72
N LYS A 702 40.39 5.87 -8.50
CA LYS A 702 39.41 4.94 -9.09
C LYS A 702 37.98 5.25 -8.62
N LEU A 703 37.78 5.48 -7.33
CA LEU A 703 36.47 5.77 -6.76
C LEU A 703 35.94 7.14 -7.21
N TYR A 704 36.78 8.19 -7.19
CA TYR A 704 36.40 9.49 -7.73
C TYR A 704 36.07 9.42 -9.22
N SER A 705 36.80 8.63 -10.02
CA SER A 705 36.49 8.46 -11.45
C SER A 705 35.12 7.79 -11.67
N GLN A 706 34.74 6.83 -10.82
CA GLN A 706 33.41 6.22 -10.88
C GLN A 706 32.32 7.21 -10.46
N ALA A 707 32.54 7.97 -9.38
CA ALA A 707 31.62 9.01 -8.93
C ALA A 707 31.44 10.09 -10.01
N MET A 708 32.53 10.52 -10.65
CA MET A 708 32.53 11.49 -11.75
C MET A 708 31.62 11.05 -12.90
N GLN A 709 31.76 9.81 -13.36
CA GLN A 709 30.94 9.29 -14.45
C GLN A 709 29.46 9.30 -14.09
N ILE A 710 29.13 8.95 -12.84
CA ILE A 710 27.75 9.00 -12.35
C ILE A 710 27.22 10.44 -12.35
N PHE A 711 27.98 11.40 -11.82
CA PHE A 711 27.56 12.80 -11.79
C PHE A 711 27.42 13.40 -13.20
N LEU A 712 28.28 12.99 -14.15
CA LEU A 712 28.14 13.34 -15.55
C LEU A 712 26.84 12.78 -16.15
N ASP A 713 26.55 11.50 -15.93
CA ASP A 713 25.36 10.81 -16.45
C ASP A 713 24.05 11.39 -15.88
N VAL A 714 24.08 11.82 -14.61
CA VAL A 714 22.92 12.43 -13.92
C VAL A 714 22.81 13.94 -14.21
N GLY A 715 23.88 14.57 -14.71
CA GLY A 715 23.94 16.02 -14.94
C GLY A 715 24.15 16.85 -13.66
N ASP A 716 24.70 16.24 -12.60
CA ASP A 716 24.97 16.92 -11.33
C ASP A 716 26.26 17.75 -11.41
N LYS A 717 26.09 19.04 -11.72
CA LYS A 717 27.21 19.97 -11.93
C LYS A 717 28.00 20.24 -10.65
N TYR A 718 27.32 20.29 -9.49
CA TYR A 718 27.94 20.58 -8.21
C TYR A 718 28.94 19.47 -7.84
N TRP A 719 28.45 18.23 -7.77
CA TRP A 719 29.30 17.12 -7.39
C TRP A 719 30.34 16.78 -8.45
N ARG A 720 30.06 17.06 -9.73
CA ARG A 720 31.07 17.01 -10.79
C ARG A 720 32.24 17.97 -10.48
N ALA A 721 31.95 19.22 -10.15
CA ALA A 721 32.99 20.20 -9.81
C ALA A 721 33.78 19.79 -8.55
N GLU A 722 33.12 19.31 -7.50
CA GLU A 722 33.79 18.82 -6.28
C GLU A 722 34.72 17.63 -6.58
N THR A 723 34.26 16.69 -7.40
CA THR A 723 35.05 15.52 -7.78
C THR A 723 36.26 15.93 -8.63
N LEU A 724 36.13 16.90 -9.53
CA LEU A 724 37.24 17.43 -10.33
C LEU A 724 38.29 18.11 -9.44
N MET A 725 37.84 18.91 -8.47
CA MET A 725 38.73 19.55 -7.50
C MET A 725 39.50 18.52 -6.66
N SER A 726 38.84 17.44 -6.24
CA SER A 726 39.43 16.38 -5.42
C SER A 726 40.49 15.59 -6.21
N LEU A 727 40.15 15.19 -7.45
CA LEU A 727 41.09 14.55 -8.37
C LEU A 727 42.28 15.46 -8.71
N ALA A 728 42.06 16.76 -8.87
CA ALA A 728 43.14 17.72 -9.11
C ALA A 728 44.10 17.79 -7.92
N GLY A 729 43.56 17.80 -6.70
CA GLY A 729 44.34 17.76 -5.46
C GLY A 729 45.21 16.50 -5.35
N ILE A 730 44.63 15.31 -5.61
CA ILE A 730 45.41 14.05 -5.64
C ILE A 730 46.53 14.11 -6.67
N ASN A 731 46.24 14.56 -7.90
CA ASN A 731 47.27 14.65 -8.94
C ASN A 731 48.39 15.63 -8.55
N GLN A 732 48.06 16.73 -7.86
CA GLN A 732 49.04 17.65 -7.32
C GLN A 732 49.91 16.98 -6.24
N GLU A 733 49.33 16.24 -5.30
CA GLU A 733 50.05 15.50 -4.25
C GLU A 733 50.95 14.40 -4.83
N GLN A 734 50.54 13.76 -5.93
CA GLN A 734 51.34 12.77 -6.66
C GLN A 734 52.40 13.38 -7.60
N GLY A 735 52.51 14.71 -7.68
CA GLY A 735 53.45 15.40 -8.56
C GLY A 735 53.08 15.39 -10.05
N ARG A 736 51.85 15.00 -10.39
CA ARG A 736 51.25 15.01 -11.74
C ARG A 736 50.70 16.39 -12.06
N SER A 737 51.60 17.37 -12.10
CA SER A 737 51.23 18.80 -12.17
C SER A 737 50.47 19.19 -13.43
N ARG A 738 50.69 18.52 -14.57
CA ARG A 738 49.99 18.84 -15.84
C ARG A 738 48.53 18.37 -15.79
N GLU A 739 48.29 17.17 -15.28
CA GLU A 739 46.97 16.59 -15.07
C GLU A 739 46.18 17.42 -14.05
N ALA A 740 46.82 17.82 -12.93
CA ALA A 740 46.21 18.68 -11.93
C ALA A 740 45.74 20.03 -12.50
N ILE A 741 46.56 20.67 -13.36
CA ILE A 741 46.18 21.92 -14.05
C ILE A 741 44.95 21.73 -14.94
N SER A 742 44.87 20.63 -15.69
CA SER A 742 43.70 20.33 -16.55
C SER A 742 42.45 20.21 -15.71
N LEU A 743 42.50 19.38 -14.67
CA LEU A 743 41.36 19.12 -13.79
C LEU A 743 40.89 20.37 -13.04
N TYR A 744 41.80 21.23 -12.57
CA TYR A 744 41.42 22.51 -11.96
C TYR A 744 40.79 23.48 -12.97
N THR A 745 41.20 23.43 -14.24
CA THR A 745 40.60 24.26 -15.30
C THR A 745 39.18 23.77 -15.61
N GLU A 746 39.00 22.46 -15.79
CA GLU A 746 37.69 21.84 -15.99
C GLU A 746 36.75 22.06 -14.79
N ALA A 747 37.28 22.00 -13.56
CA ALA A 747 36.50 22.31 -12.35
C ALA A 747 36.01 23.75 -12.36
N SER A 748 36.84 24.70 -12.82
CA SER A 748 36.48 26.10 -12.95
C SER A 748 35.34 26.30 -13.94
N GLU A 749 35.42 25.68 -15.12
CA GLU A 749 34.36 25.74 -16.14
C GLU A 749 33.03 25.22 -15.58
N ALA A 750 33.04 24.09 -14.88
CA ALA A 750 31.84 23.53 -14.24
C ALA A 750 31.25 24.48 -13.17
N LEU A 751 32.10 25.17 -12.40
CA LEU A 751 31.68 26.15 -11.39
C LEU A 751 31.15 27.45 -12.02
N GLU A 752 31.72 27.91 -13.14
CA GLU A 752 31.20 29.05 -13.90
C GLU A 752 29.83 28.76 -14.49
N GLU A 753 29.60 27.56 -15.01
CA GLU A 753 28.28 27.11 -15.48
C GLU A 753 27.22 27.13 -14.38
N MET A 754 27.62 27.02 -13.11
CA MET A 754 26.74 27.13 -11.94
C MET A 754 26.57 28.56 -11.42
N GLY A 755 27.33 29.53 -11.97
CA GLY A 755 27.36 30.91 -11.47
C GLY A 755 28.20 31.12 -10.22
N ASP A 756 29.01 30.14 -9.79
CA ASP A 756 29.93 30.29 -8.65
C ASP A 756 31.29 30.83 -9.11
N SER A 757 31.31 32.11 -9.49
CA SER A 757 32.53 32.77 -9.96
C SER A 757 33.63 32.82 -8.90
N ARG A 758 33.27 32.79 -7.61
CA ARG A 758 34.26 32.83 -6.51
C ARG A 758 35.06 31.54 -6.45
N ARG A 759 34.37 30.39 -6.47
CA ARG A 759 35.06 29.08 -6.46
C ARG A 759 35.74 28.80 -7.79
N ALA A 760 35.14 29.21 -8.91
CA ALA A 760 35.78 29.11 -10.23
C ALA A 760 37.13 29.84 -10.27
N SER A 761 37.17 31.07 -9.73
CA SER A 761 38.40 31.86 -9.60
C SER A 761 39.44 31.18 -8.71
N ARG A 762 39.02 30.56 -7.60
CA ARG A 762 39.91 29.78 -6.72
C ARG A 762 40.51 28.57 -7.43
N ALA A 763 39.71 27.83 -8.20
CA ALA A 763 40.19 26.68 -8.96
C ALA A 763 41.25 27.10 -10.01
N LEU A 764 41.01 28.21 -10.73
CA LEU A 764 42.00 28.79 -11.64
C LEU A 764 43.25 29.31 -10.91
N GLY A 765 43.09 29.87 -9.72
CA GLY A 765 44.21 30.28 -8.86
C GLY A 765 45.13 29.10 -8.54
N ASN A 766 44.56 27.97 -8.10
CA ASN A 766 45.33 26.74 -7.87
C ASN A 766 46.06 26.28 -9.13
N ALA A 767 45.39 26.27 -10.29
CA ALA A 767 46.03 25.92 -11.56
C ALA A 767 47.19 26.88 -11.91
N ALA A 768 47.03 28.18 -11.66
CA ALA A 768 48.06 29.19 -11.91
C ALA A 768 49.28 29.03 -10.98
N ASP A 769 49.05 28.74 -9.70
CA ASP A 769 50.12 28.50 -8.73
C ASP A 769 50.95 27.26 -9.11
N ILE A 770 50.31 26.19 -9.57
CA ILE A 770 51.00 25.00 -10.08
C ILE A 770 51.79 25.33 -11.36
N ARG A 771 51.24 26.14 -12.28
CA ARG A 771 51.99 26.59 -13.48
C ARG A 771 53.22 27.40 -13.11
N LYS A 772 53.12 28.28 -12.12
CA LYS A 772 54.23 29.11 -11.66
C LYS A 772 55.35 28.26 -11.06
N THR A 773 55.01 27.30 -10.18
CA THR A 773 56.00 26.38 -9.60
C THR A 773 56.70 25.51 -10.65
N LEU A 774 55.98 25.05 -11.69
CA LEU A 774 56.58 24.35 -12.83
C LEU A 774 57.55 25.23 -13.63
N GLN A 775 57.24 26.52 -13.81
CA GLN A 775 58.10 27.47 -14.51
C GLN A 775 59.34 27.86 -13.71
N GLU A 776 59.25 27.92 -12.38
CA GLU A 776 60.37 28.21 -11.48
C GLU A 776 61.30 27.00 -11.27
N ALA A 777 60.82 25.78 -11.55
CA ALA A 777 61.58 24.53 -11.48
C ALA A 777 62.37 24.19 -12.76
N HIS A 778 62.14 24.93 -13.85
CA HIS A 778 62.84 24.83 -15.14
C HIS A 778 63.79 26.00 -15.33
#